data_AF-A0A7S3XTX4-F1
#
_entry.id   AF-A0A7S3XTX4-F1
#
_cell.length_a   1.000
_cell.length_b   1.000
_cell.length_c   1.000
_cell.angle_alpha   90.00
_cell.angle_beta   90.00
_cell.angle_gamma   90.00
#
_symmetry.space_group_name_H-M   'P 1'
#
loop_
_entity.id
_entity.type
_entity.pdbx_description
1 polymer ?
#
loop_
_entity_poly.entity_id
_entity_poly.type
_entity_poly.pdbx_seq_one_letter_code
_entity_poly.pdbx_strand_id
1 'polypeptide(L)'
;MRLVSGPPARVVRTSGPARPFLPDPQVPGGLDGLSVHFGRLYYSSAGRLFSGDTHDVMAAGAGAAAAAAAAAFLQGGQGGFHVEAWAPADGLALAPATEYTEERGDAPPFSEYPWAPGPIVELHRPTTLRVVAPKEGFEYEWLYNGETRPGPELAVLLTEDGEDRPVVLRELDPAAAGAHEGQGEAARELRTFLVGRRVRRELRQLTDEDRERFFQGLEAMVKTPPEEGRARYGPAFRNNDHFVHLHNVLAGARDCDHLHLGRGFLFNHVGITLEMEQALQVVDPALSIPFWDFTLDSHTVMTKHNGDWNKLWESPVFDPEWFGDCHNEHQTVTEGRWAWALKIPEDQWDNQVRNSYGQLRSPWNNNPFPYVQRFHEISGVPVFELNDGFPTCKHHYYVNVAHDRWMDYVQKVSSEPHGTVHGVLGGVKNDHHTFEGLAELLSERDVLALRVRSPHAPKEIWRSGLMECPEYCAPDTPAEECKCTCGPDLRARMEADPAVFDAYVSVGLATRFKYAYDEETVKDAMELVCQAGYIIGDQEESASPADPIFWPIHPTIERLFMWKLLNGGFEDDTWPEEENYTGPMRESLIKECSGHNPSDLLPWNLKMAGDTAPTRYTNSQMYALNNPEGDYRLPYVYDNFKWDHCLEEGYDFDSVGWVKL
;
A
#
# COMPACT_ATOMS: atom_id res chain seq x y z
N MET A 1 -63.32 13.42 22.60
CA MET A 1 -63.76 13.47 24.02
C MET A 1 -62.53 13.16 24.87
N ARG A 2 -62.16 14.06 25.78
CA ARG A 2 -60.93 14.07 26.62
C ARG A 2 -61.07 13.18 27.87
N LEU A 3 -59.91 12.78 28.43
CA LEU A 3 -59.47 12.73 29.86
C LEU A 3 -58.24 11.77 29.89
N VAL A 4 -56.96 12.11 30.17
CA VAL A 4 -56.17 12.91 31.14
C VAL A 4 -55.98 12.29 32.54
N SER A 5 -54.68 12.28 32.95
CA SER A 5 -54.04 12.14 34.28
C SER A 5 -53.40 10.75 34.55
N GLY A 6 -52.16 10.54 35.02
CA GLY A 6 -51.06 11.37 35.57
C GLY A 6 -50.21 10.47 36.56
N PRO A 7 -48.90 10.72 36.81
CA PRO A 7 -47.88 9.72 37.23
C PRO A 7 -47.51 9.73 38.74
N PRO A 8 -46.59 8.84 39.22
CA PRO A 8 -45.23 9.26 39.70
C PRO A 8 -44.14 8.14 39.55
N ALA A 9 -42.83 8.21 39.86
CA ALA A 9 -41.97 9.09 40.65
C ALA A 9 -40.47 8.99 40.22
N ARG A 10 -39.71 10.05 40.52
CA ARG A 10 -38.24 10.21 40.45
C ARG A 10 -37.54 9.66 41.71
N VAL A 11 -36.30 9.16 41.58
CA VAL A 11 -35.30 9.13 42.66
C VAL A 11 -34.02 9.84 42.17
N VAL A 12 -33.50 10.73 43.01
CA VAL A 12 -32.25 11.50 42.82
C VAL A 12 -31.40 11.30 44.08
N ARG A 13 -30.06 11.36 43.90
CA ARG A 13 -28.94 11.73 44.82
C ARG A 13 -27.87 10.62 44.87
N THR A 14 -26.55 10.86 44.88
CA THR A 14 -25.69 12.05 45.01
C THR A 14 -24.24 11.68 44.67
N SER A 15 -23.44 12.66 44.23
CA SER A 15 -21.99 12.63 43.99
C SER A 15 -21.13 12.83 45.25
N GLY A 16 -19.94 12.21 45.32
CA GLY A 16 -18.85 12.52 46.27
C GLY A 16 -17.68 11.50 46.22
N PRO A 17 -16.42 11.86 46.58
CA PRO A 17 -15.26 11.69 45.68
C PRO A 17 -14.27 10.54 45.97
N ALA A 18 -13.37 10.32 45.00
CA ALA A 18 -12.34 9.28 44.89
C ALA A 18 -11.16 9.38 45.87
N ARG A 19 -10.52 8.22 46.16
CA ARG A 19 -9.07 8.03 46.40
C ARG A 19 -8.62 6.59 46.05
N PRO A 20 -7.33 6.38 45.69
CA PRO A 20 -6.86 5.23 44.91
C PRO A 20 -6.35 4.08 45.79
N PHE A 21 -6.46 2.86 45.28
CA PHE A 21 -5.81 1.67 45.82
C PHE A 21 -4.82 1.11 44.79
N LEU A 22 -3.54 1.09 45.14
CA LEU A 22 -2.50 0.27 44.53
C LEU A 22 -2.75 -1.21 44.91
N PRO A 23 -2.33 -2.17 44.08
CA PRO A 23 -1.36 -3.13 44.60
C PRO A 23 -0.35 -3.67 43.57
N ASP A 24 0.76 -4.17 44.12
CA ASP A 24 1.75 -5.09 43.52
C ASP A 24 2.00 -6.20 44.56
N PRO A 25 2.70 -7.32 44.26
CA PRO A 25 2.34 -8.49 43.43
C PRO A 25 2.06 -9.72 44.31
N GLN A 26 1.35 -10.74 43.76
CA GLN A 26 1.70 -12.18 43.87
C GLN A 26 0.57 -13.10 43.32
N VAL A 27 0.97 -13.94 42.37
CA VAL A 27 0.28 -15.12 41.78
C VAL A 27 0.28 -16.26 42.84
N PRO A 28 -0.69 -17.20 42.95
CA PRO A 28 -1.28 -17.97 41.84
C PRO A 28 -2.78 -18.36 41.89
N GLY A 29 -3.36 -18.52 40.70
CA GLY A 29 -4.25 -19.65 40.36
C GLY A 29 -5.74 -19.39 40.14
N GLY A 30 -6.17 -19.49 38.87
CA GLY A 30 -7.45 -20.12 38.47
C GLY A 30 -8.57 -19.22 37.93
N LEU A 31 -8.76 -19.26 36.60
CA LEU A 31 -10.02 -19.22 35.80
C LEU A 31 -11.00 -18.04 36.06
N ASP A 32 -11.49 -17.24 35.10
CA ASP A 32 -11.81 -17.43 33.67
C ASP A 32 -11.69 -16.08 32.93
N GLY A 33 -11.06 -16.10 31.76
CA GLY A 33 -10.95 -14.96 30.84
C GLY A 33 -11.68 -15.24 29.54
N LEU A 34 -12.58 -14.34 29.15
CA LEU A 34 -13.16 -14.26 27.81
C LEU A 34 -12.37 -13.22 27.02
N SER A 35 -11.22 -13.63 26.51
CA SER A 35 -10.50 -12.96 25.42
C SER A 35 -10.71 -13.77 24.15
N VAL A 36 -11.40 -13.17 23.19
CA VAL A 36 -11.75 -13.80 21.90
C VAL A 36 -10.49 -13.84 21.05
N HIS A 37 -9.80 -14.99 21.05
CA HIS A 37 -8.77 -15.32 20.07
C HIS A 37 -9.43 -15.97 18.85
N PHE A 38 -9.54 -15.24 17.73
CA PHE A 38 -9.83 -15.84 16.43
C PHE A 38 -8.58 -16.57 15.93
N GLY A 39 -8.69 -17.88 15.74
CA GLY A 39 -7.60 -18.74 15.31
C GLY A 39 -7.24 -18.58 13.84
N ARG A 40 -5.92 -18.53 13.58
CA ARG A 40 -5.27 -18.81 12.29
C ARG A 40 -5.81 -20.12 11.69
N LEU A 41 -6.23 -20.12 10.43
CA LEU A 41 -6.34 -21.35 9.64
C LEU A 41 -5.72 -21.13 8.26
N TYR A 42 -4.68 -21.94 8.03
CA TYR A 42 -3.87 -22.05 6.82
C TYR A 42 -4.68 -22.48 5.60
N TYR A 43 -4.25 -22.00 4.43
CA TYR A 43 -4.40 -22.71 3.15
C TYR A 43 -3.79 -24.11 3.30
N SER A 44 -4.60 -25.16 3.29
CA SER A 44 -4.11 -26.54 3.33
C SER A 44 -3.76 -27.01 1.91
N SER A 45 -2.48 -26.98 1.57
CA SER A 45 -1.91 -27.82 0.51
C SER A 45 -1.94 -29.28 0.96
N ALA A 46 -2.61 -30.15 0.21
CA ALA A 46 -2.67 -31.58 0.48
C ALA A 46 -1.32 -32.26 0.18
N GLY A 47 -0.48 -32.46 1.21
CA GLY A 47 0.76 -33.23 1.15
C GLY A 47 0.63 -34.57 1.89
N ARG A 48 0.90 -35.69 1.21
CA ARG A 48 0.84 -37.06 1.73
C ARG A 48 1.94 -37.32 2.77
N LEU A 49 1.54 -37.99 3.85
CA LEU A 49 2.34 -38.59 4.92
C LEU A 49 3.46 -39.52 4.39
N PHE A 50 4.68 -39.41 4.93
CA PHE A 50 5.41 -40.54 5.52
C PHE A 50 6.46 -40.05 6.55
N SER A 51 6.54 -40.83 7.62
CA SER A 51 7.19 -40.68 8.93
C SER A 51 8.72 -40.78 8.96
N GLY A 52 9.36 -40.22 10.00
CA GLY A 52 10.66 -40.71 10.48
C GLY A 52 11.37 -39.81 11.50
N ASP A 53 11.29 -40.19 12.78
CA ASP A 53 11.91 -39.57 13.96
C ASP A 53 13.45 -39.39 13.88
N THR A 54 13.99 -38.37 14.55
CA THR A 54 14.77 -38.48 15.81
C THR A 54 15.46 -37.16 16.19
N HIS A 55 15.16 -36.64 17.38
CA HIS A 55 16.08 -35.80 18.15
C HIS A 55 17.17 -36.70 18.77
N ASP A 56 18.41 -36.21 18.97
CA ASP A 56 18.82 -35.61 20.26
C ASP A 56 20.37 -35.49 20.45
N VAL A 57 20.76 -34.49 21.25
CA VAL A 57 22.01 -34.28 22.05
C VAL A 57 23.36 -33.91 21.38
N MET A 58 23.89 -32.71 21.67
CA MET A 58 25.08 -32.49 22.53
C MET A 58 25.50 -31.01 22.58
N ALA A 59 25.74 -30.56 23.81
CA ALA A 59 26.11 -29.21 24.20
C ALA A 59 27.62 -29.00 24.31
N ALA A 60 27.98 -27.70 24.35
CA ALA A 60 29.06 -27.06 25.10
C ALA A 60 30.49 -27.01 24.52
N GLY A 61 31.03 -25.78 24.50
CA GLY A 61 32.44 -25.56 24.87
C GLY A 61 33.17 -24.38 24.24
N ALA A 62 33.25 -23.26 24.98
CA ALA A 62 34.34 -22.27 25.05
C ALA A 62 34.64 -21.39 23.81
N GLY A 63 35.05 -20.12 23.92
CA GLY A 63 35.40 -19.31 25.07
C GLY A 63 36.05 -18.00 24.59
N ALA A 64 35.62 -16.90 25.19
CA ALA A 64 36.34 -15.63 25.44
C ALA A 64 37.55 -15.27 24.56
N ALA A 65 37.36 -14.34 23.60
CA ALA A 65 38.42 -13.47 23.06
C ALA A 65 37.92 -12.22 22.30
N ALA A 66 36.79 -11.59 22.68
CA ALA A 66 36.25 -10.42 21.96
C ALA A 66 35.79 -9.29 22.89
N ALA A 67 36.55 -9.03 23.96
CA ALA A 67 36.31 -7.92 24.88
C ALA A 67 37.57 -7.06 25.01
N ALA A 68 37.91 -6.31 23.95
CA ALA A 68 38.97 -5.29 24.00
C ALA A 68 38.88 -4.20 22.90
N ALA A 69 37.75 -4.01 22.23
CA ALA A 69 37.59 -2.99 21.18
C ALA A 69 36.31 -2.14 21.31
N ALA A 70 35.70 -2.08 22.50
CA ALA A 70 34.44 -1.38 22.77
C ALA A 70 34.59 -0.23 23.80
N ALA A 71 35.72 0.48 23.78
CA ALA A 71 36.02 1.53 24.78
C ALA A 71 36.60 2.82 24.17
N ALA A 72 36.03 3.27 23.05
CA ALA A 72 36.22 4.64 22.55
C ALA A 72 34.90 5.32 22.11
N PHE A 73 33.76 4.69 22.37
CA PHE A 73 32.44 5.27 22.22
C PHE A 73 31.95 5.66 23.61
N LEU A 74 31.47 6.90 23.77
CA LEU A 74 31.02 7.57 25.00
C LEU A 74 32.02 8.58 25.58
N GLN A 75 32.06 9.76 24.95
CA GLN A 75 31.93 11.04 25.67
C GLN A 75 31.69 12.20 24.69
N GLY A 76 30.56 12.89 24.86
CA GLY A 76 30.31 14.22 24.28
C GLY A 76 29.00 14.34 23.52
N GLY A 77 27.90 14.61 24.23
CA GLY A 77 26.61 14.89 23.60
C GLY A 77 26.48 16.33 23.09
N GLN A 78 25.62 16.52 22.09
CA GLN A 78 24.54 17.50 22.01
C GLN A 78 23.79 17.24 20.70
N GLY A 79 22.46 17.29 20.73
CA GLY A 79 21.61 17.00 19.59
C GLY A 79 21.96 17.87 18.38
N GLY A 80 22.22 17.20 17.26
CA GLY A 80 22.41 17.78 15.95
C GLY A 80 22.24 16.63 14.97
N PHE A 81 21.25 16.73 14.09
CA PHE A 81 20.99 15.75 13.05
C PHE A 81 22.24 15.55 12.22
N HIS A 82 22.74 14.30 12.16
CA HIS A 82 23.86 13.94 11.32
C HIS A 82 23.38 13.88 9.87
N VAL A 83 23.71 14.91 9.10
CA VAL A 83 23.63 14.83 7.63
C VAL A 83 24.66 13.77 7.22
N GLU A 84 24.20 12.59 6.81
CA GLU A 84 25.10 11.49 6.50
C GLU A 84 25.98 11.86 5.31
N ALA A 85 27.29 11.87 5.57
CA ALA A 85 28.30 12.43 4.69
C ALA A 85 28.77 11.39 3.67
N TRP A 86 28.88 11.78 2.39
CA TRP A 86 29.53 10.93 1.40
C TRP A 86 31.04 11.19 1.42
N ALA A 87 31.81 10.28 2.04
CA ALA A 87 33.24 10.44 2.30
C ALA A 87 34.07 9.29 1.66
N PRO A 88 34.91 9.54 0.64
CA PRO A 88 35.98 8.63 0.30
C PRO A 88 37.14 8.70 1.32
N ALA A 89 38.10 7.79 1.16
CA ALA A 89 39.16 7.43 2.11
C ALA A 89 40.01 8.58 2.72
N ASP A 90 39.91 9.82 2.20
CA ASP A 90 40.72 10.98 2.60
C ASP A 90 39.97 12.00 3.51
N GLY A 91 38.74 11.69 3.93
CA GLY A 91 37.99 12.45 4.94
C GLY A 91 37.51 13.85 4.51
N LEU A 92 37.49 14.15 3.21
CA LEU A 92 36.76 15.29 2.63
C LEU A 92 35.42 14.75 2.14
N ALA A 93 34.33 15.35 2.60
CA ALA A 93 32.99 14.85 2.33
C ALA A 93 32.03 15.99 1.99
N LEU A 94 30.96 15.64 1.28
CA LEU A 94 29.90 16.56 0.97
C LEU A 94 28.54 16.00 1.38
N ALA A 95 27.60 16.92 1.59
CA ALA A 95 26.24 16.65 2.02
C ALA A 95 25.24 17.48 1.19
N PRO A 96 24.35 16.85 0.40
CA PRO A 96 23.20 17.53 -0.19
C PRO A 96 22.18 17.96 0.88
N ALA A 97 21.63 19.16 0.71
CA ALA A 97 20.59 19.72 1.56
C ALA A 97 19.46 20.33 0.72
N THR A 98 18.23 20.02 1.09
CA THR A 98 16.97 20.62 0.63
C THR A 98 16.23 21.21 1.82
N GLU A 99 15.15 21.95 1.57
CA GLU A 99 14.21 22.39 2.59
C GLU A 99 13.74 21.24 3.49
N TYR A 100 13.58 20.02 2.99
CA TYR A 100 13.20 18.86 3.82
C TYR A 100 14.28 18.53 4.85
N THR A 101 15.53 18.40 4.40
CA THR A 101 16.65 18.10 5.32
C THR A 101 16.97 19.28 6.25
N GLU A 102 16.75 20.51 5.80
CA GLU A 102 17.06 21.73 6.58
C GLU A 102 15.99 22.06 7.61
N GLU A 103 14.71 21.97 7.24
CA GLU A 103 13.59 22.33 8.11
C GLU A 103 13.24 21.21 9.10
N ARG A 104 13.32 19.94 8.65
CA ARG A 104 12.93 18.79 9.47
C ARG A 104 14.10 18.13 10.19
N GLY A 105 15.33 18.43 9.76
CA GLY A 105 16.51 17.71 10.21
C GLY A 105 16.57 16.28 9.68
N ASP A 106 15.74 15.89 8.71
CA ASP A 106 15.74 14.53 8.20
C ASP A 106 17.14 14.14 7.70
N ALA A 107 17.47 12.86 7.86
CA ALA A 107 18.60 12.31 7.14
C ALA A 107 18.32 12.44 5.63
N PRO A 108 19.33 12.78 4.82
CA PRO A 108 19.15 12.77 3.38
C PRO A 108 18.71 11.36 2.92
N PRO A 109 17.87 11.22 1.87
CA PRO A 109 17.28 9.93 1.48
C PRO A 109 18.27 8.97 0.79
N PHE A 110 19.56 9.10 1.10
CA PHE A 110 20.69 8.72 0.25
C PHE A 110 21.50 7.56 0.80
N SER A 111 21.49 7.31 2.10
CA SER A 111 22.39 6.34 2.73
C SER A 111 21.90 4.90 2.69
N GLU A 112 20.59 4.72 2.51
CA GLU A 112 19.95 3.40 2.51
C GLU A 112 20.03 2.73 1.12
N TYR A 113 20.46 3.44 0.07
CA TYR A 113 20.56 2.91 -1.30
C TYR A 113 22.01 2.58 -1.69
N PRO A 114 22.42 1.31 -1.62
CA PRO A 114 23.81 0.91 -1.86
C PRO A 114 24.26 1.07 -3.32
N TRP A 115 23.30 1.16 -4.26
CA TRP A 115 23.59 1.29 -5.69
C TRP A 115 24.09 2.68 -6.10
N ALA A 116 23.83 3.72 -5.30
CA ALA A 116 24.11 5.09 -5.70
C ALA A 116 25.63 5.39 -5.67
N PRO A 117 26.27 5.72 -6.81
CA PRO A 117 27.72 6.00 -6.87
C PRO A 117 28.14 7.32 -6.21
N GLY A 118 27.16 8.10 -5.72
CA GLY A 118 27.35 9.36 -5.03
C GLY A 118 26.03 9.87 -4.46
N PRO A 119 26.01 11.09 -3.94
CA PRO A 119 24.81 11.68 -3.36
C PRO A 119 23.67 11.74 -4.38
N ILE A 120 22.50 11.25 -4.00
CA ILE A 120 21.29 11.49 -4.79
C ILE A 120 20.88 12.95 -4.60
N VAL A 121 20.31 13.54 -5.65
CA VAL A 121 19.84 14.92 -5.68
C VAL A 121 18.43 14.88 -6.25
N GLU A 122 17.50 15.55 -5.57
CA GLU A 122 16.11 15.53 -5.98
C GLU A 122 15.88 16.31 -7.27
N LEU A 123 15.26 15.67 -8.26
CA LEU A 123 14.94 16.32 -9.51
C LEU A 123 13.91 17.44 -9.32
N HIS A 124 14.10 18.53 -10.07
CA HIS A 124 13.29 19.74 -10.06
C HIS A 124 13.22 20.47 -8.71
N ARG A 125 14.07 20.10 -7.75
CA ARG A 125 14.20 20.78 -6.46
C ARG A 125 15.58 21.44 -6.33
N PRO A 126 15.66 22.73 -5.97
CA PRO A 126 16.94 23.35 -5.62
C PRO A 126 17.59 22.58 -4.47
N THR A 127 18.84 22.16 -4.66
CA THR A 127 19.62 21.44 -3.65
C THR A 127 20.92 22.20 -3.39
N THR A 128 21.27 22.39 -2.13
CA THR A 128 22.56 22.98 -1.72
C THR A 128 23.49 21.85 -1.31
N LEU A 129 24.57 21.63 -2.07
CA LEU A 129 25.66 20.76 -1.66
C LEU A 129 26.57 21.51 -0.71
N ARG A 130 26.86 20.94 0.45
CA ARG A 130 27.67 21.56 1.51
C ARG A 130 28.93 20.74 1.77
N VAL A 131 30.05 21.41 2.02
CA VAL A 131 31.23 20.75 2.60
C VAL A 131 30.90 20.31 4.02
N VAL A 132 31.14 19.04 4.34
CA VAL A 132 30.94 18.52 5.69
C VAL A 132 32.10 18.95 6.58
N ALA A 133 31.78 19.62 7.70
CA ALA A 133 32.74 20.11 8.69
C ALA A 133 33.89 20.94 8.07
N PRO A 134 33.61 22.09 7.42
CA PRO A 134 34.63 22.90 6.78
C PRO A 134 35.65 23.43 7.81
N LYS A 135 36.93 23.26 7.51
CA LYS A 135 38.05 23.78 8.30
C LYS A 135 38.17 25.31 8.21
N GLU A 136 38.41 25.93 9.35
CA GLU A 136 38.73 27.36 9.43
C GLU A 136 40.07 27.65 8.73
N GLY A 137 40.13 28.72 7.94
CA GLY A 137 41.34 29.15 7.22
C GLY A 137 41.62 28.42 5.90
N PHE A 138 40.80 27.43 5.53
CA PHE A 138 40.85 26.75 4.23
C PHE A 138 39.87 27.39 3.25
N GLU A 139 40.18 27.33 1.96
CA GLU A 139 39.29 27.73 0.87
C GLU A 139 38.73 26.48 0.17
N TYR A 140 37.54 26.61 -0.44
CA TYR A 140 36.89 25.51 -1.14
C TYR A 140 36.52 25.91 -2.56
N GLU A 141 36.68 24.97 -3.48
CA GLU A 141 36.41 25.16 -4.90
C GLU A 141 35.62 23.96 -5.44
N TRP A 142 34.52 24.23 -6.13
CA TRP A 142 33.71 23.24 -6.81
C TRP A 142 33.92 23.31 -8.32
N LEU A 143 34.11 22.17 -8.98
CA LEU A 143 34.03 22.05 -10.42
C LEU A 143 32.75 21.28 -10.76
N TYR A 144 31.81 21.97 -11.41
CA TYR A 144 30.50 21.44 -11.77
C TYR A 144 30.05 22.05 -13.10
N ASN A 145 29.56 21.22 -14.03
CA ASN A 145 29.15 21.64 -15.38
C ASN A 145 30.20 22.47 -16.15
N GLY A 146 31.49 22.16 -15.96
CA GLY A 146 32.60 22.86 -16.60
C GLY A 146 32.90 24.25 -16.02
N GLU A 147 32.19 24.66 -14.97
CA GLU A 147 32.42 25.91 -14.25
C GLU A 147 33.09 25.65 -12.90
N THR A 148 33.93 26.60 -12.51
CA THR A 148 34.55 26.67 -11.19
C THR A 148 33.76 27.63 -10.30
N ARG A 149 33.36 27.17 -9.11
CA ARG A 149 32.60 27.97 -8.14
C ARG A 149 33.28 27.95 -6.77
N PRO A 150 33.62 29.12 -6.18
CA PRO A 150 34.27 29.18 -4.88
C PRO A 150 33.26 29.08 -3.72
N GLY A 151 33.72 28.61 -2.57
CA GLY A 151 32.98 28.61 -1.31
C GLY A 151 32.62 27.22 -0.79
N PRO A 152 32.16 27.14 0.48
CA PRO A 152 31.85 25.86 1.14
C PRO A 152 30.52 25.23 0.68
N GLU A 153 29.80 25.88 -0.23
CA GLU A 153 28.49 25.45 -0.69
C GLU A 153 28.36 25.60 -2.21
N LEU A 154 27.59 24.71 -2.83
CA LEU A 154 27.26 24.71 -4.24
C LEU A 154 25.76 24.45 -4.44
N ALA A 155 25.04 25.43 -4.98
CA ALA A 155 23.65 25.25 -5.40
C ALA A 155 23.57 24.49 -6.72
N VAL A 156 22.75 23.44 -6.76
CA VAL A 156 22.48 22.60 -7.93
C VAL A 156 20.97 22.45 -8.16
N LEU A 157 20.59 22.28 -9.43
CA LEU A 157 19.24 21.94 -9.86
C LEU A 157 19.35 20.94 -11.00
N LEU A 158 18.87 19.72 -10.77
CA LEU A 158 18.80 18.67 -11.78
C LEU A 158 17.36 18.58 -12.30
N THR A 159 17.17 18.30 -13.60
CA THR A 159 15.84 18.28 -14.23
C THR A 159 15.58 17.06 -15.09
N GLU A 160 16.56 16.16 -15.21
CA GLU A 160 16.45 14.96 -16.04
C GLU A 160 17.00 13.75 -15.29
N ASP A 161 16.32 12.63 -15.43
CA ASP A 161 16.80 11.32 -14.98
C ASP A 161 17.96 10.85 -15.88
N GLY A 162 18.96 10.20 -15.29
CA GLY A 162 19.89 9.34 -16.05
C GLY A 162 21.21 9.95 -16.52
N GLU A 163 21.63 11.12 -16.03
CA GLU A 163 23.00 11.59 -16.21
C GLU A 163 23.65 11.87 -14.86
N ASP A 164 24.37 10.89 -14.33
CA ASP A 164 25.29 11.07 -13.20
C ASP A 164 26.18 12.29 -13.49
N ARG A 165 25.98 13.37 -12.72
CA ARG A 165 26.70 14.62 -12.97
C ARG A 165 28.02 14.60 -12.22
N PRO A 166 29.17 14.59 -12.90
CA PRO A 166 30.45 14.65 -12.20
C PRO A 166 30.56 15.97 -11.44
N VAL A 167 30.97 15.87 -10.18
CA VAL A 167 31.29 17.02 -9.34
C VAL A 167 32.64 16.78 -8.68
N VAL A 168 33.46 17.84 -8.66
CA VAL A 168 34.73 17.83 -7.95
C VAL A 168 34.69 18.89 -6.87
N LEU A 169 34.98 18.51 -5.63
CA LEU A 169 35.19 19.42 -4.51
C LEU A 169 36.68 19.43 -4.17
N ARG A 170 37.28 20.61 -4.12
CA ARG A 170 38.67 20.82 -3.70
C ARG A 170 38.70 21.61 -2.41
N GLU A 171 39.47 21.11 -1.46
CA GLU A 171 39.90 21.85 -0.27
C GLU A 171 41.30 22.42 -0.55
N LEU A 172 41.44 23.74 -0.48
CA LEU A 172 42.67 24.47 -0.73
C LEU A 172 43.24 24.98 0.59
N ASP A 173 44.53 24.74 0.82
CA ASP A 173 45.26 25.27 1.98
C ASP A 173 46.09 26.49 1.56
N PRO A 174 45.67 27.72 1.92
CA PRO A 174 46.41 28.93 1.59
C PRO A 174 47.83 28.95 2.19
N ALA A 175 48.08 28.21 3.29
CA ALA A 175 49.38 28.13 3.94
C ALA A 175 50.34 27.15 3.26
N ALA A 176 49.83 26.17 2.50
CA ALA A 176 50.62 25.24 1.71
C ALA A 176 51.08 25.83 0.36
N ALA A 177 50.47 26.93 -0.10
CA ALA A 177 50.74 27.62 -1.37
C ALA A 177 52.07 28.40 -1.39
N GLY A 178 53.14 27.83 -0.85
CA GLY A 178 54.50 28.38 -0.90
C GLY A 178 55.26 27.96 -2.16
N ALA A 179 55.48 28.93 -3.07
CA ALA A 179 56.64 29.05 -3.99
C ALA A 179 56.50 28.78 -5.50
N HIS A 180 55.31 28.61 -6.11
CA HIS A 180 55.17 28.79 -7.56
C HIS A 180 53.87 29.53 -7.94
N GLU A 181 54.02 30.54 -8.80
CA GLU A 181 52.98 31.49 -9.21
C GLU A 181 51.75 30.79 -9.83
N GLY A 182 50.58 31.04 -9.23
CA GLY A 182 49.32 31.15 -9.99
C GLY A 182 48.40 29.94 -10.07
N GLN A 183 48.73 28.79 -9.46
CA GLN A 183 47.80 27.65 -9.36
C GLN A 183 47.96 27.02 -7.97
N GLY A 184 47.02 27.30 -7.06
CA GLY A 184 47.00 26.66 -5.74
C GLY A 184 46.86 25.14 -5.90
N GLU A 185 47.77 24.37 -5.32
CA GLU A 185 47.70 22.91 -5.31
C GLU A 185 46.61 22.51 -4.28
N ALA A 186 45.62 21.71 -4.69
CA ALA A 186 44.55 21.30 -3.80
C ALA A 186 45.11 20.42 -2.67
N ALA A 187 44.86 20.79 -1.42
CA ALA A 187 45.29 20.03 -0.25
C ALA A 187 44.58 18.67 -0.20
N ARG A 188 43.30 18.63 -0.58
CA ARG A 188 42.50 17.42 -0.78
C ARG A 188 41.51 17.63 -1.92
N GLU A 189 41.15 16.55 -2.61
CA GLU A 189 40.17 16.57 -3.70
C GLU A 189 39.20 15.39 -3.56
N LEU A 190 37.90 15.69 -3.64
CA LEU A 190 36.81 14.74 -3.70
C LEU A 190 36.25 14.75 -5.12
N ARG A 191 36.22 13.59 -5.78
CA ARG A 191 35.55 13.38 -7.08
C ARG A 191 34.40 12.43 -6.87
N THR A 192 33.19 12.84 -7.25
CA THR A 192 31.98 12.01 -7.14
C THR A 192 30.98 12.36 -8.23
N PHE A 193 29.83 11.69 -8.23
CA PHE A 193 28.71 11.92 -9.13
C PHE A 193 27.47 12.31 -8.35
N LEU A 194 26.68 13.25 -8.88
CA LEU A 194 25.34 13.53 -8.38
C LEU A 194 24.34 12.66 -9.14
N VAL A 195 23.53 11.92 -8.40
CA VAL A 195 22.53 11.00 -8.96
C VAL A 195 21.16 11.67 -8.92
N GLY A 196 20.61 12.06 -10.07
CA GLY A 196 19.27 12.66 -10.12
C GLY A 196 18.16 11.62 -9.96
N ARG A 197 17.30 11.76 -8.94
CA ARG A 197 16.05 10.98 -8.76
C ARG A 197 14.95 11.85 -8.18
N ARG A 198 13.69 11.50 -8.42
CA ARG A 198 12.57 12.05 -7.61
C ARG A 198 12.52 11.34 -6.25
N VAL A 199 11.86 11.96 -5.27
CA VAL A 199 11.80 11.41 -3.90
C VAL A 199 10.35 11.26 -3.45
N ARG A 200 9.90 10.01 -3.28
CA ARG A 200 8.59 9.69 -2.70
C ARG A 200 8.66 9.84 -1.18
N ARG A 201 7.79 10.67 -0.63
CA ARG A 201 7.69 10.98 0.80
C ARG A 201 6.36 10.55 1.38
N GLU A 202 6.32 10.42 2.70
CA GLU A 202 5.06 10.19 3.40
C GLU A 202 4.15 11.42 3.20
N LEU A 203 2.87 11.19 2.90
CA LEU A 203 1.92 12.23 2.51
C LEU A 203 1.80 13.40 3.51
N ARG A 204 1.75 13.12 4.82
CA ARG A 204 1.64 14.14 5.88
C ARG A 204 2.96 14.84 6.14
N GLN A 205 4.05 14.25 5.68
CA GLN A 205 5.41 14.75 5.79
C GLN A 205 5.81 15.68 4.65
N LEU A 206 5.00 15.79 3.59
CA LEU A 206 5.20 16.80 2.56
C LEU A 206 5.10 18.22 3.13
N THR A 207 5.87 19.16 2.57
CA THR A 207 5.64 20.59 2.81
C THR A 207 4.22 20.95 2.36
N ASP A 208 3.65 22.03 2.91
CA ASP A 208 2.34 22.50 2.50
C ASP A 208 2.29 22.83 0.99
N GLU A 209 3.38 23.37 0.45
CA GLU A 209 3.52 23.68 -0.98
C GLU A 209 3.53 22.40 -1.84
N ASP A 210 4.37 21.41 -1.50
CA ASP A 210 4.45 20.17 -2.27
C ASP A 210 3.16 19.35 -2.19
N ARG A 211 2.52 19.35 -1.02
CA ARG A 211 1.22 18.69 -0.82
C ARG A 211 0.13 19.34 -1.67
N GLU A 212 0.09 20.68 -1.70
CA GLU A 212 -0.86 21.39 -2.57
C GLU A 212 -0.58 21.14 -4.05
N ARG A 213 0.69 21.15 -4.49
CA ARG A 213 1.06 20.80 -5.87
C ARG A 213 0.62 19.39 -6.24
N PHE A 214 0.82 18.41 -5.34
CA PHE A 214 0.37 17.04 -5.56
C PHE A 214 -1.16 16.97 -5.74
N PHE A 215 -1.93 17.58 -4.84
CA PHE A 215 -3.39 17.57 -4.96
C PHE A 215 -3.91 18.36 -6.17
N GLN A 216 -3.27 19.46 -6.56
CA GLN A 216 -3.58 20.16 -7.81
C GLN A 216 -3.28 19.32 -9.05
N GLY A 217 -2.17 18.57 -9.02
CA GLY A 217 -1.82 17.60 -10.06
C GLY A 217 -2.91 16.53 -10.20
N LEU A 218 -3.25 15.84 -9.10
CA LEU A 218 -4.36 14.86 -9.10
C LEU A 218 -5.68 15.47 -9.54
N GLU A 219 -5.99 16.69 -9.10
CA GLU A 219 -7.22 17.39 -9.47
C GLU A 219 -7.28 17.65 -10.97
N ALA A 220 -6.16 18.04 -11.59
CA ALA A 220 -6.06 18.17 -13.03
C ALA A 220 -6.32 16.83 -13.73
N MET A 221 -5.79 15.71 -13.20
CA MET A 221 -6.01 14.38 -13.75
C MET A 221 -7.48 13.93 -13.64
N VAL A 222 -8.17 14.27 -12.56
CA VAL A 222 -9.57 13.87 -12.33
C VAL A 222 -10.56 14.77 -13.09
N LYS A 223 -10.37 16.10 -13.04
CA LYS A 223 -11.36 17.06 -13.52
C LYS A 223 -11.18 17.49 -14.98
N THR A 224 -10.02 17.23 -15.59
CA THR A 224 -9.74 17.67 -16.96
C THR A 224 -10.06 16.58 -17.98
N PRO A 225 -10.96 16.81 -18.95
CA PRO A 225 -11.22 15.86 -20.02
C PRO A 225 -9.96 15.56 -20.87
N PRO A 226 -9.82 14.37 -21.47
CA PRO A 226 -8.62 13.97 -22.20
C PRO A 226 -8.21 14.92 -23.33
N GLU A 227 -9.16 15.44 -24.10
CA GLU A 227 -8.87 16.36 -25.21
C GLU A 227 -8.35 17.71 -24.72
N GLU A 228 -8.98 18.27 -23.69
CA GLU A 228 -8.55 19.52 -23.06
C GLU A 228 -7.17 19.37 -22.43
N GLY A 229 -6.97 18.30 -21.66
CA GLY A 229 -5.68 18.06 -21.01
C GLY A 229 -4.55 17.83 -22.01
N ARG A 230 -4.81 17.14 -23.15
CA ARG A 230 -3.82 17.02 -24.23
C ARG A 230 -3.50 18.35 -24.90
N ALA A 231 -4.49 19.23 -25.06
CA ALA A 231 -4.27 20.57 -25.60
C ALA A 231 -3.48 21.46 -24.63
N ARG A 232 -3.69 21.30 -23.32
CA ARG A 232 -3.06 22.12 -22.27
C ARG A 232 -1.67 21.64 -21.87
N TYR A 233 -1.51 20.36 -21.60
CA TYR A 233 -0.30 19.76 -21.03
C TYR A 233 0.54 18.99 -22.06
N GLY A 234 -0.05 18.68 -23.22
CA GLY A 234 0.63 18.00 -24.33
C GLY A 234 0.11 16.58 -24.58
N PRO A 235 0.55 15.95 -25.69
CA PRO A 235 -0.04 14.70 -26.20
C PRO A 235 0.10 13.49 -25.28
N ALA A 236 1.07 13.54 -24.34
CA ALA A 236 1.30 12.50 -23.35
C ALA A 236 0.29 12.51 -22.19
N PHE A 237 -0.52 13.58 -22.04
CA PHE A 237 -1.51 13.66 -20.96
C PHE A 237 -2.52 12.50 -21.01
N ARG A 238 -2.80 11.93 -19.84
CA ARG A 238 -3.85 10.94 -19.59
C ARG A 238 -4.62 11.41 -18.36
N ASN A 239 -5.95 11.39 -18.39
CA ASN A 239 -6.75 11.71 -17.22
C ASN A 239 -6.98 10.43 -16.38
N ASN A 240 -7.60 10.56 -15.21
CA ASN A 240 -7.82 9.44 -14.28
C ASN A 240 -8.63 8.30 -14.92
N ASP A 241 -9.62 8.62 -15.77
CA ASP A 241 -10.47 7.63 -16.46
C ASP A 241 -9.67 6.61 -17.28
N HIS A 242 -8.52 7.03 -17.82
CA HIS A 242 -7.62 6.12 -18.53
C HIS A 242 -7.17 4.96 -17.64
N PHE A 243 -6.80 5.28 -16.39
CA PHE A 243 -6.31 4.30 -15.43
C PHE A 243 -7.44 3.50 -14.80
N VAL A 244 -8.60 4.12 -14.54
CA VAL A 244 -9.83 3.41 -14.15
C VAL A 244 -10.17 2.35 -15.19
N HIS A 245 -10.15 2.71 -16.47
CA HIS A 245 -10.39 1.78 -17.55
C HIS A 245 -9.39 0.62 -17.56
N LEU A 246 -8.09 0.91 -17.54
CA LEU A 246 -7.05 -0.14 -17.57
C LEU A 246 -7.15 -1.09 -16.38
N HIS A 247 -7.31 -0.56 -15.17
CA HIS A 247 -7.45 -1.38 -13.98
C HIS A 247 -8.74 -2.22 -14.03
N ASN A 248 -9.87 -1.61 -14.43
CA ASN A 248 -11.14 -2.31 -14.52
C ASN A 248 -11.10 -3.45 -15.54
N VAL A 249 -10.55 -3.24 -16.74
CA VAL A 249 -10.51 -4.30 -17.76
C VAL A 249 -9.59 -5.46 -17.39
N LEU A 250 -8.54 -5.23 -16.59
CA LEU A 250 -7.60 -6.27 -16.18
C LEU A 250 -8.05 -6.99 -14.90
N ALA A 251 -8.57 -6.26 -13.91
CA ALA A 251 -9.04 -6.83 -12.65
C ALA A 251 -10.49 -7.29 -12.68
N GLY A 252 -11.30 -6.82 -13.64
CA GLY A 252 -12.70 -7.17 -13.82
C GLY A 252 -12.96 -8.17 -14.95
N ALA A 253 -11.91 -8.67 -15.61
CA ALA A 253 -12.02 -9.62 -16.72
C ALA A 253 -12.71 -10.93 -16.32
N ARG A 254 -13.36 -11.58 -17.29
CA ARG A 254 -14.14 -12.80 -17.05
C ARG A 254 -13.28 -14.05 -16.88
N ASP A 255 -12.16 -14.10 -17.56
CA ASP A 255 -11.24 -15.23 -17.59
C ASP A 255 -10.39 -15.34 -16.32
N CYS A 256 -9.85 -14.23 -15.81
CA CYS A 256 -9.27 -14.19 -14.47
C CYS A 256 -9.11 -12.75 -13.95
N ASP A 257 -8.48 -12.61 -12.78
CA ASP A 257 -7.94 -11.33 -12.33
C ASP A 257 -6.48 -11.22 -12.76
N HIS A 258 -6.16 -10.28 -13.66
CA HIS A 258 -4.81 -10.12 -14.18
C HIS A 258 -3.90 -9.24 -13.32
N LEU A 259 -4.44 -8.62 -12.25
CA LEU A 259 -3.71 -7.67 -11.40
C LEU A 259 -3.56 -8.14 -9.95
N HIS A 260 -4.53 -8.92 -9.45
CA HIS A 260 -4.61 -9.34 -8.05
C HIS A 260 -4.62 -10.87 -7.92
N LEU A 261 -4.61 -11.35 -6.68
CA LEU A 261 -4.75 -12.77 -6.35
C LEU A 261 -3.69 -13.64 -7.05
N GLY A 262 -2.47 -13.13 -7.17
CA GLY A 262 -1.35 -13.86 -7.76
C GLY A 262 -0.01 -13.16 -7.57
N ARG A 263 1.06 -13.81 -8.01
CA ARG A 263 2.45 -13.42 -7.70
C ARG A 263 2.97 -12.20 -8.44
N GLY A 264 2.26 -11.74 -9.48
CA GLY A 264 2.59 -10.49 -10.17
C GLY A 264 1.92 -9.25 -9.58
N PHE A 265 1.15 -9.40 -8.49
CA PHE A 265 0.42 -8.30 -7.85
C PHE A 265 1.29 -7.06 -7.62
N LEU A 266 2.45 -7.25 -6.98
CA LEU A 266 3.30 -6.14 -6.57
C LEU A 266 3.74 -5.31 -7.77
N PHE A 267 4.24 -5.96 -8.83
CA PHE A 267 4.80 -5.26 -9.98
C PHE A 267 3.74 -4.72 -10.94
N ASN A 268 2.54 -5.30 -10.95
CA ASN A 268 1.40 -4.65 -11.59
C ASN A 268 1.10 -3.30 -10.93
N HIS A 269 1.08 -3.24 -9.59
CA HIS A 269 0.76 -2.03 -8.86
C HIS A 269 1.89 -1.00 -8.86
N VAL A 270 3.15 -1.43 -8.85
CA VAL A 270 4.30 -0.54 -9.12
C VAL A 270 4.18 0.05 -10.53
N GLY A 271 3.86 -0.78 -11.52
CA GLY A 271 3.73 -0.36 -12.91
C GLY A 271 2.62 0.67 -13.16
N ILE A 272 1.38 0.38 -12.75
CA ILE A 272 0.26 1.34 -12.92
C ILE A 272 0.50 2.65 -12.15
N THR A 273 1.09 2.57 -10.94
CA THR A 273 1.40 3.76 -10.14
C THR A 273 2.48 4.60 -10.82
N LEU A 274 3.52 3.97 -11.37
CA LEU A 274 4.56 4.69 -12.12
C LEU A 274 4.02 5.28 -13.43
N GLU A 275 3.13 4.61 -14.15
CA GLU A 275 2.50 5.18 -15.35
C GLU A 275 1.62 6.40 -15.01
N MET A 276 0.87 6.33 -13.89
CA MET A 276 0.13 7.48 -13.36
C MET A 276 1.05 8.62 -12.93
N GLU A 277 2.15 8.31 -12.26
CA GLU A 277 3.17 9.29 -11.85
C GLU A 277 3.80 9.99 -13.06
N GLN A 278 4.12 9.25 -14.12
CA GLN A 278 4.65 9.82 -15.37
C GLN A 278 3.61 10.70 -16.08
N ALA A 279 2.33 10.34 -15.99
CA ALA A 279 1.25 11.17 -16.51
C ALA A 279 1.03 12.45 -15.68
N LEU A 280 1.16 12.37 -14.34
CA LEU A 280 1.19 13.53 -13.44
C LEU A 280 2.35 14.47 -13.76
N GLN A 281 3.51 13.92 -14.11
CA GLN A 281 4.70 14.70 -14.47
C GLN A 281 4.56 15.49 -15.78
N VAL A 282 3.57 15.15 -16.63
CA VAL A 282 3.19 15.98 -17.78
C VAL A 282 2.47 17.26 -17.33
N VAL A 283 1.77 17.21 -16.18
CA VAL A 283 1.12 18.38 -15.55
C VAL A 283 2.15 19.22 -14.80
N ASP A 284 2.98 18.58 -13.97
CA ASP A 284 4.07 19.23 -13.24
C ASP A 284 5.26 18.27 -13.08
N PRO A 285 6.41 18.54 -13.73
CA PRO A 285 7.53 17.60 -13.79
C PRO A 285 8.21 17.32 -12.45
N ALA A 286 8.00 18.17 -11.43
CA ALA A 286 8.55 17.96 -10.10
C ALA A 286 7.75 16.95 -9.26
N LEU A 287 6.54 16.57 -9.69
CA LEU A 287 5.70 15.70 -8.90
C LEU A 287 6.23 14.26 -8.84
N SER A 288 6.12 13.69 -7.63
CA SER A 288 6.16 12.27 -7.37
C SER A 288 4.97 11.87 -6.51
N ILE A 289 4.45 10.67 -6.71
CA ILE A 289 3.34 10.15 -5.90
C ILE A 289 3.88 9.87 -4.48
N PRO A 290 3.33 10.50 -3.42
CA PRO A 290 3.70 10.21 -2.06
C PRO A 290 3.19 8.82 -1.64
N PHE A 291 3.71 8.30 -0.54
CA PHE A 291 3.15 7.11 0.10
C PHE A 291 2.28 7.51 1.30
N TRP A 292 1.21 6.78 1.53
CA TRP A 292 0.40 6.92 2.75
C TRP A 292 0.76 5.78 3.70
N ASP A 293 1.55 6.09 4.73
CA ASP A 293 1.85 5.12 5.77
C ASP A 293 0.67 5.00 6.75
N PHE A 294 -0.31 4.19 6.39
CA PHE A 294 -1.51 3.96 7.20
C PHE A 294 -1.22 3.33 8.57
N THR A 295 0.00 2.85 8.85
CA THR A 295 0.36 2.40 10.20
C THR A 295 0.51 3.55 11.19
N LEU A 296 0.78 4.78 10.74
CA LEU A 296 0.75 5.98 11.58
C LEU A 296 -0.68 6.29 12.07
N ASP A 297 -1.69 6.05 11.23
CA ASP A 297 -3.09 6.24 11.58
C ASP A 297 -3.54 5.16 12.56
N SER A 298 -3.19 3.90 12.30
CA SER A 298 -3.39 2.80 13.25
C SER A 298 -2.70 3.04 14.59
N HIS A 299 -1.45 3.49 14.57
CA HIS A 299 -0.70 3.84 15.77
C HIS A 299 -1.45 4.91 16.57
N THR A 300 -1.92 5.97 15.90
CA THR A 300 -2.69 7.04 16.53
C THR A 300 -3.98 6.52 17.16
N VAL A 301 -4.72 5.67 16.46
CA VAL A 301 -5.92 5.01 17.00
C VAL A 301 -5.59 4.21 18.26
N MET A 302 -4.53 3.41 18.22
CA MET A 302 -4.13 2.54 19.32
C MET A 302 -3.61 3.32 20.53
N THR A 303 -2.75 4.32 20.33
CA THR A 303 -2.04 5.02 21.42
C THR A 303 -2.77 6.26 21.92
N LYS A 304 -3.51 6.97 21.08
CA LYS A 304 -4.20 8.23 21.45
C LYS A 304 -5.69 8.07 21.63
N HIS A 305 -6.29 7.01 21.06
CA HIS A 305 -7.73 6.80 21.08
C HIS A 305 -8.15 5.46 21.73
N ASN A 306 -7.24 4.79 22.44
CA ASN A 306 -7.51 3.54 23.16
C ASN A 306 -8.13 2.45 22.28
N GLY A 307 -7.76 2.40 20.99
CA GLY A 307 -8.29 1.42 20.03
C GLY A 307 -9.70 1.72 19.52
N ASP A 308 -10.23 2.93 19.69
CA ASP A 308 -11.48 3.35 19.04
C ASP A 308 -11.23 3.62 17.55
N TRP A 309 -11.41 2.59 16.73
CA TRP A 309 -11.17 2.65 15.28
C TRP A 309 -12.03 3.65 14.52
N ASN A 310 -13.15 4.10 15.07
CA ASN A 310 -13.91 5.20 14.46
C ASN A 310 -13.10 6.50 14.39
N LYS A 311 -12.04 6.62 15.20
CA LYS A 311 -11.11 7.77 15.17
C LYS A 311 -10.15 7.75 14.00
N LEU A 312 -10.08 6.67 13.22
CA LEU A 312 -9.33 6.65 11.96
C LEU A 312 -9.82 7.75 11.01
N TRP A 313 -11.13 8.00 10.98
CA TRP A 313 -11.75 9.00 10.12
C TRP A 313 -11.45 10.45 10.52
N GLU A 314 -10.83 10.67 11.68
CA GLU A 314 -10.30 11.99 12.09
C GLU A 314 -8.88 12.24 11.52
N SER A 315 -8.30 11.28 10.79
CA SER A 315 -7.02 11.45 10.11
C SER A 315 -7.08 12.60 9.09
N PRO A 316 -6.02 13.43 8.98
CA PRO A 316 -5.90 14.45 7.94
C PRO A 316 -6.08 13.91 6.51
N VAL A 317 -5.86 12.60 6.29
CA VAL A 317 -6.11 11.94 5.00
C VAL A 317 -7.54 12.18 4.50
N PHE A 318 -8.51 12.22 5.42
CA PHE A 318 -9.92 12.45 5.12
C PHE A 318 -10.34 13.93 5.24
N ASP A 319 -9.38 14.85 5.42
CA ASP A 319 -9.67 16.29 5.41
C ASP A 319 -10.31 16.70 4.07
N PRO A 320 -11.30 17.62 4.06
CA PRO A 320 -11.96 18.08 2.84
C PRO A 320 -11.01 18.62 1.77
N GLU A 321 -9.87 19.20 2.15
CA GLU A 321 -8.87 19.71 1.20
C GLU A 321 -7.90 18.62 0.70
N TRP A 322 -7.89 17.44 1.33
CA TRP A 322 -7.10 16.26 0.97
C TRP A 322 -7.97 15.28 0.20
N PHE A 323 -8.30 14.08 0.71
CA PHE A 323 -9.15 13.11 -0.01
C PHE A 323 -10.63 13.17 0.36
N GLY A 324 -10.99 13.99 1.37
CA GLY A 324 -12.37 14.17 1.86
C GLY A 324 -12.95 12.96 2.57
N ASP A 325 -13.94 13.21 3.42
CA ASP A 325 -14.77 12.17 4.04
C ASP A 325 -16.01 11.84 3.20
N CYS A 326 -16.73 10.80 3.62
CA CYS A 326 -17.97 10.36 3.01
C CYS A 326 -19.06 10.04 4.06
N HIS A 327 -18.97 10.63 5.26
CA HIS A 327 -19.92 10.40 6.36
C HIS A 327 -21.23 11.18 6.13
N ASN A 328 -21.95 10.83 5.08
CA ASN A 328 -23.23 11.44 4.70
C ASN A 328 -24.19 10.40 4.08
N GLU A 329 -25.42 10.80 3.80
CA GLU A 329 -26.46 9.89 3.29
C GLU A 329 -26.13 9.25 1.92
N HIS A 330 -25.27 9.90 1.14
CA HIS A 330 -24.87 9.43 -0.19
C HIS A 330 -23.61 8.57 -0.18
N GLN A 331 -22.87 8.53 0.94
CA GLN A 331 -21.61 7.78 1.07
C GLN A 331 -20.58 8.15 -0.01
N THR A 332 -20.56 9.41 -0.44
CA THR A 332 -19.62 9.99 -1.42
C THR A 332 -19.02 11.28 -0.87
N VAL A 333 -17.93 11.78 -1.44
CA VAL A 333 -17.38 13.09 -1.05
C VAL A 333 -18.28 14.21 -1.55
N THR A 334 -18.83 14.99 -0.61
CA THR A 334 -19.81 16.07 -0.90
C THR A 334 -19.30 17.47 -0.57
N GLU A 335 -18.13 17.57 0.08
CA GLU A 335 -17.49 18.82 0.51
C GLU A 335 -16.01 18.83 0.09
N GLY A 336 -15.39 20.02 0.12
CA GLY A 336 -13.97 20.19 -0.16
C GLY A 336 -13.56 19.99 -1.62
N ARG A 337 -12.30 19.65 -1.84
CA ARG A 337 -11.64 19.57 -3.16
C ARG A 337 -12.38 18.66 -4.14
N TRP A 338 -12.93 17.57 -3.64
CA TRP A 338 -13.54 16.51 -4.45
C TRP A 338 -15.06 16.50 -4.44
N ALA A 339 -15.71 17.53 -3.88
CA ALA A 339 -17.16 17.64 -3.79
C ALA A 339 -17.83 17.37 -5.15
N TRP A 340 -18.51 16.22 -5.26
CA TRP A 340 -19.20 15.77 -6.48
C TRP A 340 -18.31 15.72 -7.74
N ALA A 341 -17.00 15.58 -7.56
CA ALA A 341 -16.02 15.54 -8.66
C ALA A 341 -15.57 14.13 -9.02
N LEU A 342 -15.65 13.18 -8.08
CA LEU A 342 -15.23 11.79 -8.27
C LEU A 342 -16.31 11.00 -9.00
N LYS A 343 -16.43 11.23 -10.31
CA LYS A 343 -17.42 10.57 -11.16
C LYS A 343 -16.92 9.21 -11.62
N ILE A 344 -17.82 8.25 -11.68
CA ILE A 344 -17.57 6.98 -12.36
C ILE A 344 -17.83 7.20 -13.86
N PRO A 345 -16.91 6.82 -14.76
CA PRO A 345 -17.15 6.94 -16.20
C PRO A 345 -18.39 6.15 -16.63
N GLU A 346 -19.32 6.83 -17.30
CA GLU A 346 -20.61 6.30 -17.77
C GLU A 346 -20.63 6.12 -19.31
N ASP A 347 -21.70 5.54 -19.85
CA ASP A 347 -21.86 5.27 -21.30
C ASP A 347 -20.77 4.37 -21.91
N GLN A 348 -20.28 3.41 -21.12
CA GLN A 348 -19.14 2.57 -21.44
C GLN A 348 -19.54 1.30 -22.20
N TRP A 349 -20.60 1.35 -22.99
CA TRP A 349 -21.21 0.18 -23.65
C TRP A 349 -20.29 -0.56 -24.63
N ASP A 350 -19.27 0.13 -25.14
CA ASP A 350 -18.25 -0.46 -26.01
C ASP A 350 -17.17 -1.23 -25.21
N ASN A 351 -17.09 -1.05 -23.88
CA ASN A 351 -16.14 -1.75 -23.02
C ASN A 351 -16.71 -3.08 -22.53
N GLN A 352 -15.98 -4.18 -22.72
CA GLN A 352 -16.45 -5.52 -22.31
C GLN A 352 -16.57 -5.68 -20.79
N VAL A 353 -15.81 -4.90 -20.03
CA VAL A 353 -15.80 -4.93 -18.56
C VAL A 353 -16.44 -3.63 -18.05
N ARG A 354 -17.69 -3.76 -17.62
CA ARG A 354 -18.56 -2.70 -17.11
C ARG A 354 -19.71 -3.35 -16.31
N ASN A 355 -20.40 -2.57 -15.49
CA ASN A 355 -21.62 -3.07 -14.84
C ASN A 355 -22.85 -2.97 -15.76
N SER A 356 -24.00 -3.43 -15.26
CA SER A 356 -25.26 -3.47 -16.01
C SER A 356 -25.83 -2.09 -16.38
N TYR A 357 -25.33 -1.01 -15.79
CA TYR A 357 -25.74 0.37 -16.08
C TYR A 357 -24.82 1.08 -17.08
N GLY A 358 -23.79 0.39 -17.58
CA GLY A 358 -22.84 0.97 -18.51
C GLY A 358 -21.77 1.83 -17.84
N GLN A 359 -21.53 1.66 -16.54
CA GLN A 359 -20.47 2.34 -15.80
C GLN A 359 -19.17 1.51 -15.79
N LEU A 360 -18.01 2.16 -15.78
CA LEU A 360 -16.72 1.50 -15.51
C LEU A 360 -16.66 1.06 -14.04
N ARG A 361 -17.30 -0.08 -13.78
CA ARG A 361 -17.29 -0.84 -12.54
C ARG A 361 -17.10 -2.31 -12.88
N SER A 362 -16.78 -3.10 -11.86
CA SER A 362 -16.85 -4.55 -11.89
C SER A 362 -18.20 -5.01 -12.45
N PRO A 363 -18.23 -6.01 -13.35
CA PRO A 363 -19.48 -6.56 -13.89
C PRO A 363 -20.44 -7.09 -12.82
N TRP A 364 -19.92 -7.52 -11.68
CA TRP A 364 -20.69 -7.99 -10.53
C TRP A 364 -21.11 -6.88 -9.54
N ASN A 365 -20.67 -5.63 -9.75
CA ASN A 365 -21.04 -4.48 -8.93
C ASN A 365 -22.10 -3.63 -9.65
N ASN A 366 -23.36 -4.04 -9.55
CA ASN A 366 -24.49 -3.31 -10.14
C ASN A 366 -24.94 -2.13 -9.27
N ASN A 367 -23.98 -1.34 -8.83
CA ASN A 367 -24.21 -0.03 -8.25
C ASN A 367 -24.50 0.98 -9.38
N PRO A 368 -25.67 1.63 -9.44
CA PRO A 368 -25.97 2.66 -10.43
C PRO A 368 -25.44 4.05 -10.04
N PHE A 369 -24.95 4.24 -8.81
CA PHE A 369 -24.64 5.57 -8.31
C PHE A 369 -23.48 6.22 -9.09
N PRO A 370 -23.63 7.45 -9.62
CA PRO A 370 -22.69 8.01 -10.62
C PRO A 370 -21.37 8.54 -10.03
N TYR A 371 -21.20 8.48 -8.72
CA TYR A 371 -19.99 8.93 -8.03
C TYR A 371 -19.36 7.80 -7.25
N VAL A 372 -18.08 7.95 -6.94
CA VAL A 372 -17.35 7.08 -6.02
C VAL A 372 -18.09 6.97 -4.68
N GLN A 373 -18.34 5.75 -4.23
CA GLN A 373 -18.89 5.47 -2.91
C GLN A 373 -17.89 4.75 -2.01
N ARG A 374 -17.91 5.14 -0.74
CA ARG A 374 -17.13 4.59 0.36
C ARG A 374 -18.10 4.29 1.50
N PHE A 375 -18.22 3.02 1.88
CA PHE A 375 -19.14 2.57 2.92
C PHE A 375 -18.38 2.30 4.22
N HIS A 376 -18.93 2.78 5.34
CA HIS A 376 -18.34 2.59 6.67
C HIS A 376 -18.77 1.28 7.34
N GLU A 377 -19.28 0.35 6.54
CA GLU A 377 -19.78 -0.95 6.95
C GLU A 377 -19.51 -2.01 5.87
N ILE A 378 -19.53 -3.27 6.27
CA ILE A 378 -19.62 -4.42 5.38
C ILE A 378 -20.88 -5.20 5.76
N SER A 379 -21.93 -5.06 4.95
CA SER A 379 -23.22 -5.74 5.13
C SER A 379 -23.80 -5.57 6.55
N GLY A 380 -23.83 -4.32 7.05
CA GLY A 380 -24.35 -3.98 8.37
C GLY A 380 -23.41 -4.30 9.55
N VAL A 381 -22.15 -4.65 9.28
CA VAL A 381 -21.08 -4.80 10.29
C VAL A 381 -20.15 -3.60 10.18
N PRO A 382 -19.79 -2.90 11.27
CA PRO A 382 -18.82 -1.81 11.20
C PRO A 382 -17.51 -2.27 10.54
N VAL A 383 -16.97 -1.43 9.66
CA VAL A 383 -15.85 -1.81 8.78
C VAL A 383 -14.54 -2.16 9.50
N PHE A 384 -14.42 -1.88 10.79
CA PHE A 384 -13.26 -2.22 11.61
C PHE A 384 -13.44 -3.50 12.43
N GLU A 385 -14.65 -4.07 12.50
CA GLU A 385 -14.92 -5.34 13.18
C GLU A 385 -14.56 -6.56 12.30
N LEU A 386 -13.89 -6.33 11.16
CA LEU A 386 -13.47 -7.34 10.21
C LEU A 386 -12.32 -8.21 10.75
N ASN A 387 -12.18 -9.41 10.19
CA ASN A 387 -11.25 -10.45 10.64
C ASN A 387 -9.76 -10.19 10.33
N ASP A 388 -9.35 -8.94 10.09
CA ASP A 388 -7.95 -8.45 10.05
C ASP A 388 -7.84 -6.93 10.30
N GLY A 389 -8.97 -6.21 10.35
CA GLY A 389 -9.04 -4.77 10.64
C GLY A 389 -8.32 -3.91 9.60
N PHE A 390 -7.90 -2.71 10.01
CA PHE A 390 -7.03 -1.85 9.22
C PHE A 390 -5.55 -2.21 9.48
N PRO A 391 -4.61 -2.06 8.52
CA PRO A 391 -3.23 -2.49 8.74
C PRO A 391 -2.54 -1.75 9.88
N THR A 392 -1.74 -2.46 10.67
CA THR A 392 -1.05 -1.93 11.85
C THR A 392 0.45 -2.16 11.71
N CYS A 393 1.24 -1.57 12.61
CA CYS A 393 2.68 -1.85 12.73
C CYS A 393 2.99 -3.36 12.77
N LYS A 394 2.13 -4.14 13.44
CA LYS A 394 2.20 -5.61 13.47
C LYS A 394 2.19 -6.22 12.07
N HIS A 395 1.25 -5.80 11.22
CA HIS A 395 1.06 -6.37 9.88
C HIS A 395 2.27 -6.07 8.99
N HIS A 396 2.76 -4.83 9.00
CA HIS A 396 3.95 -4.40 8.25
C HIS A 396 5.23 -5.07 8.75
N TYR A 397 5.38 -5.23 10.05
CA TYR A 397 6.57 -5.87 10.62
C TYR A 397 6.61 -7.36 10.28
N TYR A 398 5.55 -8.10 10.63
CA TYR A 398 5.54 -9.55 10.43
C TYR A 398 5.55 -9.97 8.97
N VAL A 399 4.97 -9.20 8.04
CA VAL A 399 5.06 -9.56 6.62
C VAL A 399 6.51 -9.59 6.14
N ASN A 400 7.37 -8.71 6.65
CA ASN A 400 8.78 -8.66 6.25
C ASN A 400 9.69 -9.62 7.02
N VAL A 401 9.45 -9.83 8.32
CA VAL A 401 10.35 -10.66 9.15
C VAL A 401 9.98 -12.14 9.24
N ALA A 402 8.74 -12.51 8.87
CA ALA A 402 8.26 -13.90 9.00
C ALA A 402 8.13 -14.64 7.66
N HIS A 403 8.47 -14.00 6.55
CA HIS A 403 8.31 -14.55 5.20
C HIS A 403 9.60 -14.40 4.40
N ASP A 404 10.41 -15.46 4.40
CA ASP A 404 11.72 -15.50 3.74
C ASP A 404 11.70 -16.17 2.37
N ARG A 405 10.53 -16.61 1.91
CA ARG A 405 10.32 -17.09 0.54
C ARG A 405 9.55 -16.04 -0.24
N TRP A 406 10.05 -15.63 -1.41
CA TRP A 406 9.41 -14.64 -2.29
C TRP A 406 7.92 -14.96 -2.51
N MET A 407 7.64 -16.23 -2.82
CA MET A 407 6.28 -16.70 -3.06
C MET A 407 5.38 -16.53 -1.84
N ASP A 408 5.84 -16.80 -0.62
CA ASP A 408 4.99 -16.59 0.56
C ASP A 408 4.81 -15.10 0.86
N TYR A 409 5.89 -14.33 0.71
CA TYR A 409 5.91 -12.89 0.92
C TYR A 409 4.91 -12.16 0.02
N VAL A 410 4.95 -12.39 -1.30
CA VAL A 410 4.10 -11.65 -2.25
C VAL A 410 2.61 -12.00 -2.07
N GLN A 411 2.27 -13.22 -1.61
CA GLN A 411 0.88 -13.51 -1.21
C GLN A 411 0.51 -12.60 -0.05
N LYS A 412 1.36 -12.62 0.99
CA LYS A 412 1.02 -12.05 2.27
C LYS A 412 0.93 -10.54 2.17
N VAL A 413 1.86 -9.92 1.46
CA VAL A 413 1.90 -8.48 1.27
C VAL A 413 0.70 -7.96 0.46
N SER A 414 0.13 -8.76 -0.45
CA SER A 414 -1.08 -8.39 -1.21
C SER A 414 -2.36 -8.41 -0.37
N SER A 415 -2.34 -9.06 0.80
CA SER A 415 -3.52 -9.31 1.64
C SER A 415 -3.54 -8.41 2.87
N GLU A 416 -3.14 -8.90 4.04
CA GLU A 416 -3.29 -8.22 5.34
C GLU A 416 -2.75 -6.78 5.38
N PRO A 417 -1.54 -6.46 4.87
CA PRO A 417 -1.04 -5.09 4.92
C PRO A 417 -1.57 -4.21 3.77
N HIS A 418 -2.33 -4.74 2.81
CA HIS A 418 -2.75 -4.03 1.60
C HIS A 418 -4.27 -4.11 1.37
N GLY A 419 -4.79 -5.31 1.04
CA GLY A 419 -6.19 -5.51 0.64
C GLY A 419 -7.20 -5.08 1.70
N THR A 420 -6.82 -5.12 2.99
CA THR A 420 -7.69 -4.65 4.07
C THR A 420 -7.91 -3.12 4.02
N VAL A 421 -6.98 -2.34 3.47
CA VAL A 421 -7.16 -0.89 3.25
C VAL A 421 -8.29 -0.65 2.26
N HIS A 422 -8.29 -1.39 1.15
CA HIS A 422 -9.35 -1.34 0.14
C HIS A 422 -10.71 -1.72 0.73
N GLY A 423 -10.76 -2.80 1.52
CA GLY A 423 -12.00 -3.23 2.18
C GLY A 423 -12.52 -2.21 3.18
N VAL A 424 -11.64 -1.54 3.92
CA VAL A 424 -12.02 -0.49 4.87
C VAL A 424 -12.52 0.78 4.19
N LEU A 425 -11.89 1.19 3.09
CA LEU A 425 -12.27 2.40 2.37
C LEU A 425 -13.48 2.19 1.48
N GLY A 426 -13.60 1.03 0.84
CA GLY A 426 -14.70 0.70 -0.05
C GLY A 426 -15.94 0.31 0.72
N GLY A 427 -15.82 -0.66 1.64
CA GLY A 427 -16.95 -1.26 2.33
C GLY A 427 -18.00 -1.83 1.38
N VAL A 428 -19.11 -2.33 1.94
CA VAL A 428 -20.18 -2.98 1.18
C VAL A 428 -21.53 -2.74 1.81
N LYS A 429 -22.51 -2.35 1.00
CA LYS A 429 -23.94 -2.42 1.33
C LYS A 429 -24.60 -3.62 0.67
N ASN A 430 -25.68 -4.10 1.26
CA ASN A 430 -26.43 -5.24 0.73
C ASN A 430 -27.88 -5.19 1.22
N ASP A 431 -28.71 -6.13 0.75
CA ASP A 431 -30.06 -6.33 1.29
C ASP A 431 -30.00 -7.02 2.68
N HIS A 432 -30.44 -6.30 3.71
CA HIS A 432 -30.50 -6.83 5.07
C HIS A 432 -31.36 -8.11 5.19
N HIS A 433 -32.36 -8.30 4.32
CA HIS A 433 -33.23 -9.48 4.34
C HIS A 433 -32.48 -10.79 4.09
N THR A 434 -31.38 -10.75 3.35
CA THR A 434 -30.57 -11.94 3.08
C THR A 434 -29.97 -12.52 4.36
N PHE A 435 -29.40 -11.67 5.22
CA PHE A 435 -28.75 -12.12 6.44
C PHE A 435 -29.74 -12.43 7.57
N GLU A 436 -30.96 -11.90 7.52
CA GLU A 436 -32.06 -12.33 8.39
C GLU A 436 -32.44 -13.79 8.09
N GLY A 437 -32.58 -14.17 6.81
CA GLY A 437 -32.84 -15.55 6.42
C GLY A 437 -31.72 -16.52 6.84
N LEU A 438 -30.46 -16.07 6.74
CA LEU A 438 -29.31 -16.87 7.19
C LEU A 438 -29.32 -17.12 8.71
N ALA A 439 -29.91 -16.22 9.51
CA ALA A 439 -30.02 -16.39 10.96
C ALA A 439 -31.00 -17.49 11.39
N GLU A 440 -31.89 -17.93 10.49
CA GLU A 440 -32.74 -19.09 10.73
C GLU A 440 -31.99 -20.42 10.49
N LEU A 441 -30.93 -20.39 9.67
CA LEU A 441 -30.18 -21.56 9.23
C LEU A 441 -28.87 -21.77 10.02
N LEU A 442 -28.23 -20.67 10.43
CA LEU A 442 -26.85 -20.66 10.92
C LEU A 442 -26.74 -20.02 12.30
N SER A 443 -25.66 -20.34 13.01
CA SER A 443 -25.35 -19.66 14.27
C SER A 443 -25.09 -18.16 14.05
N GLU A 444 -25.38 -17.33 15.05
CA GLU A 444 -25.11 -15.88 15.00
C GLU A 444 -23.67 -15.56 14.60
N ARG A 445 -22.71 -16.31 15.16
CA ARG A 445 -21.29 -16.19 14.83
C ARG A 445 -21.04 -16.44 13.33
N ASP A 446 -21.75 -17.39 12.74
CA ASP A 446 -21.56 -17.78 11.36
C ASP A 446 -22.25 -16.81 10.40
N VAL A 447 -23.44 -16.31 10.75
CA VAL A 447 -24.07 -15.20 10.02
C VAL A 447 -23.15 -13.98 10.00
N LEU A 448 -22.57 -13.61 11.15
CA LEU A 448 -21.63 -12.49 11.23
C LEU A 448 -20.41 -12.71 10.33
N ALA A 449 -19.84 -13.91 10.35
CA ALA A 449 -18.72 -14.26 9.48
C ALA A 449 -19.10 -14.19 7.98
N LEU A 450 -20.33 -14.54 7.61
CA LEU A 450 -20.81 -14.44 6.24
C LEU A 450 -21.06 -13.00 5.80
N ARG A 451 -21.59 -12.13 6.67
CA ARG A 451 -21.73 -10.69 6.38
C ARG A 451 -20.44 -10.08 5.87
N VAL A 452 -19.33 -10.47 6.50
CA VAL A 452 -17.99 -9.98 6.17
C VAL A 452 -17.39 -10.67 4.94
N ARG A 453 -17.52 -11.99 4.80
CA ARG A 453 -16.80 -12.73 3.74
C ARG A 453 -17.54 -12.79 2.42
N SER A 454 -18.84 -13.00 2.46
CA SER A 454 -19.65 -13.25 1.27
C SER A 454 -19.62 -12.12 0.23
N PRO A 455 -19.41 -10.83 0.56
CA PRO A 455 -19.23 -9.79 -0.45
C PRO A 455 -18.03 -9.94 -1.39
N HIS A 456 -17.02 -10.73 -1.03
CA HIS A 456 -15.86 -10.99 -1.90
C HIS A 456 -16.13 -12.13 -2.90
N ALA A 457 -17.21 -12.89 -2.68
CA ALA A 457 -17.57 -14.05 -3.49
C ALA A 457 -18.11 -13.73 -4.90
N PRO A 458 -18.92 -12.65 -5.13
CA PRO A 458 -19.49 -12.32 -6.43
C PRO A 458 -18.49 -12.35 -7.57
N LYS A 459 -17.30 -11.77 -7.38
CA LYS A 459 -16.18 -11.79 -8.33
C LYS A 459 -15.88 -13.19 -8.86
N GLU A 460 -15.63 -14.11 -7.94
CA GLU A 460 -15.17 -15.47 -8.24
C GLU A 460 -16.34 -16.36 -8.73
N ILE A 461 -17.54 -16.17 -8.18
CA ILE A 461 -18.75 -16.88 -8.61
C ILE A 461 -19.14 -16.44 -10.03
N TRP A 462 -19.03 -15.15 -10.34
CA TRP A 462 -19.25 -14.63 -11.69
C TRP A 462 -18.29 -15.29 -12.68
N ARG A 463 -16.97 -15.19 -12.44
CA ARG A 463 -15.95 -15.78 -13.32
C ARG A 463 -16.13 -17.28 -13.55
N SER A 464 -16.55 -18.02 -12.52
CA SER A 464 -16.77 -19.46 -12.64
C SER A 464 -17.98 -19.87 -13.50
N GLY A 465 -18.81 -18.92 -13.98
CA GLY A 465 -20.04 -19.25 -14.72
C GLY A 465 -21.19 -19.70 -13.82
N LEU A 466 -21.08 -19.44 -12.52
CA LEU A 466 -22.10 -19.79 -11.53
C LEU A 466 -23.07 -18.63 -11.28
N MET A 467 -22.64 -17.40 -11.53
CA MET A 467 -23.47 -16.19 -11.46
C MET A 467 -23.39 -15.41 -12.77
N GLU A 468 -24.52 -14.87 -13.21
CA GLU A 468 -24.60 -13.94 -14.34
C GLU A 468 -25.27 -12.64 -13.92
N CYS A 469 -24.81 -11.54 -14.51
CA CYS A 469 -25.34 -10.20 -14.28
C CYS A 469 -26.09 -9.74 -15.53
N PRO A 470 -27.15 -8.92 -15.40
CA PRO A 470 -27.83 -8.33 -16.55
C PRO A 470 -26.84 -7.64 -17.50
N GLU A 471 -27.06 -7.77 -18.82
CA GLU A 471 -26.22 -7.03 -19.79
C GLU A 471 -26.59 -5.55 -19.87
N TYR A 472 -27.80 -5.20 -19.43
CA TYR A 472 -28.37 -3.86 -19.47
C TYR A 472 -29.43 -3.67 -18.40
N CYS A 473 -29.40 -2.53 -17.73
CA CYS A 473 -30.45 -1.99 -16.89
C CYS A 473 -30.68 -0.53 -17.28
N ALA A 474 -31.95 -0.11 -17.23
CA ALA A 474 -32.28 1.30 -17.50
C ALA A 474 -31.77 2.17 -16.35
N PRO A 475 -31.40 3.44 -16.59
CA PRO A 475 -30.87 4.32 -15.54
C PRO A 475 -31.79 4.52 -14.32
N ASP A 476 -33.10 4.32 -14.48
CA ASP A 476 -34.11 4.41 -13.43
C ASP A 476 -34.46 3.07 -12.77
N THR A 477 -33.85 1.97 -13.22
CA THR A 477 -34.01 0.65 -12.58
C THR A 477 -33.29 0.66 -11.23
N PRO A 478 -33.95 0.30 -10.11
CA PRO A 478 -33.28 0.17 -8.82
C PRO A 478 -32.21 -0.93 -8.83
N ALA A 479 -31.12 -0.73 -8.09
CA ALA A 479 -30.04 -1.74 -7.96
C ALA A 479 -30.55 -3.10 -7.46
N GLU A 480 -31.56 -3.10 -6.59
CA GLU A 480 -32.20 -4.30 -6.04
C GLU A 480 -32.93 -5.14 -7.12
N GLU A 481 -33.42 -4.48 -8.18
CA GLU A 481 -34.07 -5.12 -9.33
C GLU A 481 -33.04 -5.50 -10.42
N CYS A 482 -31.92 -4.80 -10.47
CA CYS A 482 -30.81 -5.03 -11.39
C CYS A 482 -29.65 -5.77 -10.69
N LYS A 483 -29.90 -6.96 -10.15
CA LYS A 483 -28.87 -7.75 -9.46
C LYS A 483 -28.40 -8.95 -10.26
N CYS A 484 -27.15 -9.33 -10.02
CA CYS A 484 -26.63 -10.59 -10.51
C CYS A 484 -27.38 -11.76 -9.87
N THR A 485 -27.49 -12.87 -10.60
CA THR A 485 -28.19 -14.08 -10.15
C THR A 485 -27.40 -15.32 -10.50
N CYS A 486 -27.38 -16.28 -9.60
CA CYS A 486 -27.06 -17.66 -9.91
C CYS A 486 -28.34 -18.26 -10.44
N GLY A 487 -28.33 -18.82 -11.65
CA GLY A 487 -29.55 -19.27 -12.32
C GLY A 487 -30.48 -20.14 -11.45
N PRO A 488 -31.76 -20.28 -11.84
CA PRO A 488 -32.77 -20.98 -11.04
C PRO A 488 -32.46 -22.47 -10.80
N ASP A 489 -31.43 -23.01 -11.45
CA ASP A 489 -30.95 -24.37 -11.34
C ASP A 489 -29.70 -24.52 -10.46
N LEU A 490 -29.26 -23.49 -9.71
CA LEU A 490 -28.04 -23.54 -8.87
C LEU A 490 -28.02 -24.80 -7.99
N ARG A 491 -29.12 -25.12 -7.31
CA ARG A 491 -29.25 -26.33 -6.48
C ARG A 491 -29.09 -27.62 -7.27
N ALA A 492 -29.75 -27.72 -8.41
CA ALA A 492 -29.62 -28.87 -9.30
C ALA A 492 -28.18 -29.02 -9.82
N ARG A 493 -27.49 -27.91 -10.09
CA ARG A 493 -26.08 -27.90 -10.50
C ARG A 493 -25.15 -28.35 -9.37
N MET A 494 -25.39 -27.90 -8.14
CA MET A 494 -24.65 -28.36 -6.94
C MET A 494 -24.85 -29.85 -6.67
N GLU A 495 -26.07 -30.36 -6.86
CA GLU A 495 -26.39 -31.79 -6.73
C GLU A 495 -25.78 -32.64 -7.85
N ALA A 496 -25.75 -32.11 -9.07
CA ALA A 496 -25.23 -32.83 -10.24
C ALA A 496 -23.71 -32.87 -10.32
N ASP A 497 -23.01 -31.85 -9.79
CA ASP A 497 -21.55 -31.77 -9.78
C ASP A 497 -21.02 -31.37 -8.39
N PRO A 498 -20.46 -32.32 -7.61
CA PRO A 498 -19.82 -32.02 -6.32
C PRO A 498 -18.71 -30.97 -6.41
N ALA A 499 -18.07 -30.80 -7.58
CA ALA A 499 -17.08 -29.76 -7.78
C ALA A 499 -17.69 -28.35 -7.88
N VAL A 500 -18.95 -28.23 -8.34
CA VAL A 500 -19.69 -26.96 -8.31
C VAL A 500 -20.03 -26.61 -6.86
N PHE A 501 -20.51 -27.58 -6.08
CA PHE A 501 -20.76 -27.39 -4.65
C PHE A 501 -19.48 -26.96 -3.92
N ASP A 502 -18.36 -27.67 -4.14
CA ASP A 502 -17.10 -27.39 -3.47
C ASP A 502 -16.49 -26.04 -3.87
N ALA A 503 -16.53 -25.68 -5.15
CA ALA A 503 -16.04 -24.37 -5.61
C ALA A 503 -16.84 -23.23 -4.95
N TYR A 504 -18.15 -23.35 -4.94
CA TYR A 504 -19.03 -22.30 -4.42
C TYR A 504 -18.94 -22.18 -2.89
N VAL A 505 -18.80 -23.30 -2.17
CA VAL A 505 -18.50 -23.29 -0.73
C VAL A 505 -17.14 -22.65 -0.43
N SER A 506 -16.11 -23.01 -1.20
CA SER A 506 -14.75 -22.48 -1.04
C SER A 506 -14.70 -20.97 -1.26
N VAL A 507 -15.47 -20.49 -2.23
CA VAL A 507 -15.52 -19.09 -2.64
C VAL A 507 -16.48 -18.26 -1.77
N GLY A 508 -17.65 -18.80 -1.41
CA GLY A 508 -18.78 -18.03 -0.89
C GLY A 508 -19.02 -18.09 0.62
N LEU A 509 -18.70 -19.22 1.26
CA LEU A 509 -19.05 -19.45 2.67
C LEU A 509 -17.83 -19.77 3.54
N ALA A 510 -16.65 -20.02 2.98
CA ALA A 510 -15.50 -20.62 3.63
C ALA A 510 -15.68 -22.11 3.98
N THR A 511 -14.64 -22.89 3.72
CA THR A 511 -14.60 -24.36 3.83
C THR A 511 -15.06 -24.91 5.18
N ARG A 512 -14.96 -24.14 6.26
CA ARG A 512 -15.44 -24.55 7.60
C ARG A 512 -16.96 -24.80 7.64
N PHE A 513 -17.75 -24.10 6.82
CA PHE A 513 -19.21 -24.23 6.84
C PHE A 513 -19.65 -25.60 6.34
N LYS A 514 -18.96 -26.15 5.34
CA LYS A 514 -19.17 -27.52 4.83
C LYS A 514 -19.06 -28.60 5.91
N TYR A 515 -18.25 -28.37 6.93
CA TYR A 515 -18.03 -29.33 8.01
C TYR A 515 -18.85 -29.03 9.26
N ALA A 516 -19.36 -27.80 9.40
CA ALA A 516 -20.12 -27.36 10.56
C ALA A 516 -21.63 -27.63 10.43
N TYR A 517 -22.14 -27.69 9.20
CA TYR A 517 -23.56 -27.85 8.89
C TYR A 517 -23.78 -29.03 7.94
N ASP A 518 -25.00 -29.57 7.91
CA ASP A 518 -25.38 -30.55 6.91
C ASP A 518 -25.46 -29.91 5.51
N GLU A 519 -25.34 -30.75 4.48
CA GLU A 519 -25.25 -30.30 3.09
C GLU A 519 -26.46 -29.45 2.65
N GLU A 520 -27.65 -29.74 3.18
CA GLU A 520 -28.87 -29.02 2.80
C GLU A 520 -28.87 -27.60 3.35
N THR A 521 -28.53 -27.45 4.63
CA THR A 521 -28.33 -26.14 5.27
C THR A 521 -27.30 -25.29 4.52
N VAL A 522 -26.20 -25.93 4.06
CA VAL A 522 -25.16 -25.23 3.28
C VAL A 522 -25.70 -24.75 1.93
N LYS A 523 -26.46 -25.60 1.21
CA LYS A 523 -27.08 -25.22 -0.07
C LYS A 523 -28.08 -24.07 0.09
N ASP A 524 -28.94 -24.12 1.10
CA ASP A 524 -29.91 -23.05 1.38
C ASP A 524 -29.19 -21.73 1.71
N ALA A 525 -28.10 -21.78 2.49
CA ALA A 525 -27.28 -20.61 2.77
C ALA A 525 -26.61 -20.03 1.51
N MET A 526 -26.19 -20.88 0.56
CA MET A 526 -25.57 -20.45 -0.70
C MET A 526 -26.57 -19.75 -1.61
N GLU A 527 -27.81 -20.24 -1.68
CA GLU A 527 -28.89 -19.60 -2.44
C GLU A 527 -29.17 -18.19 -1.91
N LEU A 528 -29.21 -18.03 -0.58
CA LEU A 528 -29.39 -16.72 0.06
C LEU A 528 -28.23 -15.77 -0.26
N VAL A 529 -26.98 -16.22 -0.10
CA VAL A 529 -25.79 -15.42 -0.43
C VAL A 529 -25.79 -14.99 -1.90
N CYS A 530 -26.23 -15.84 -2.83
CA CYS A 530 -26.32 -15.44 -4.22
C CYS A 530 -27.36 -14.32 -4.47
N GLN A 531 -28.38 -14.22 -3.63
CA GLN A 531 -29.45 -13.24 -3.78
C GLN A 531 -29.19 -11.92 -3.06
N ALA A 532 -28.05 -11.79 -2.36
CA ALA A 532 -27.72 -10.72 -1.42
C ALA A 532 -27.69 -9.30 -2.01
N GLY A 533 -27.53 -9.16 -3.33
CA GLY A 533 -27.55 -7.88 -4.02
C GLY A 533 -26.52 -6.89 -3.48
N TYR A 534 -25.24 -7.27 -3.48
CA TYR A 534 -24.17 -6.42 -2.95
C TYR A 534 -23.97 -5.16 -3.79
N ILE A 535 -23.81 -4.04 -3.09
CA ILE A 535 -23.33 -2.76 -3.60
C ILE A 535 -21.96 -2.54 -2.98
N ILE A 536 -20.92 -2.68 -3.79
CA ILE A 536 -19.53 -2.64 -3.33
C ILE A 536 -19.02 -1.21 -3.54
N GLY A 537 -18.37 -0.63 -2.53
CA GLY A 537 -17.76 0.69 -2.68
C GLY A 537 -16.54 0.62 -3.60
N ASP A 538 -16.25 1.71 -4.29
CA ASP A 538 -15.39 1.66 -5.47
C ASP A 538 -13.93 1.29 -5.12
N GLN A 539 -13.47 1.55 -3.89
CA GLN A 539 -12.13 1.12 -3.43
C GLN A 539 -11.96 -0.41 -3.30
N GLU A 540 -13.05 -1.17 -3.15
CA GLU A 540 -13.02 -2.63 -2.94
C GLU A 540 -13.22 -3.43 -4.24
N GLU A 541 -13.38 -2.75 -5.38
CA GLU A 541 -13.70 -3.38 -6.67
C GLU A 541 -12.69 -3.04 -7.78
N SER A 542 -12.91 -3.55 -9.00
CA SER A 542 -11.96 -3.40 -10.11
C SER A 542 -11.85 -1.98 -10.65
N ALA A 543 -12.71 -1.05 -10.27
CA ALA A 543 -12.62 0.38 -10.62
C ALA A 543 -11.99 1.26 -9.51
N SER A 544 -11.28 0.69 -8.54
CA SER A 544 -10.69 1.42 -7.40
C SER A 544 -9.83 2.65 -7.71
N PRO A 545 -9.14 2.78 -8.86
CA PRO A 545 -8.47 4.04 -9.21
C PRO A 545 -9.41 5.24 -9.41
N ALA A 546 -10.73 5.03 -9.47
CA ALA A 546 -11.70 6.12 -9.54
C ALA A 546 -11.65 7.01 -8.29
N ASP A 547 -11.20 6.44 -7.17
CA ASP A 547 -10.96 7.16 -5.94
C ASP A 547 -9.46 7.54 -5.81
N PRO A 548 -9.11 8.84 -5.78
CA PRO A 548 -7.72 9.30 -5.81
C PRO A 548 -6.87 8.86 -4.62
N ILE A 549 -7.46 8.39 -3.50
CA ILE A 549 -6.70 7.80 -2.39
C ILE A 549 -6.02 6.47 -2.79
N PHE A 550 -6.42 5.85 -3.91
CA PHE A 550 -5.79 4.65 -4.48
C PHE A 550 -4.28 4.83 -4.70
N TRP A 551 -3.87 6.00 -5.20
CA TRP A 551 -2.51 6.26 -5.65
C TRP A 551 -1.44 6.17 -4.56
N PRO A 552 -1.61 6.77 -3.36
CA PRO A 552 -0.63 6.66 -2.28
C PRO A 552 -0.65 5.33 -1.50
N ILE A 553 -1.60 4.41 -1.73
CA ILE A 553 -1.65 3.10 -1.03
C ILE A 553 -0.50 2.20 -1.48
N HIS A 554 -0.32 2.01 -2.79
CA HIS A 554 0.62 1.05 -3.37
C HIS A 554 2.09 1.37 -3.12
N PRO A 555 2.53 2.65 -3.14
CA PRO A 555 3.87 3.02 -2.74
C PRO A 555 4.24 2.55 -1.32
N THR A 556 3.29 2.43 -0.40
CA THR A 556 3.55 1.91 0.95
C THR A 556 3.93 0.43 0.91
N ILE A 557 3.30 -0.35 0.03
CA ILE A 557 3.57 -1.78 -0.12
C ILE A 557 4.89 -2.02 -0.84
N GLU A 558 5.17 -1.26 -1.90
CA GLU A 558 6.46 -1.25 -2.59
C GLU A 558 7.61 -0.90 -1.64
N ARG A 559 7.40 0.08 -0.74
CA ARG A 559 8.39 0.48 0.27
C ARG A 559 8.73 -0.67 1.23
N LEU A 560 7.75 -1.48 1.64
CA LEU A 560 7.99 -2.68 2.45
C LEU A 560 8.85 -3.71 1.70
N PHE A 561 8.57 -3.92 0.41
CA PHE A 561 9.35 -4.82 -0.43
C PHE A 561 10.80 -4.37 -0.58
N MET A 562 11.04 -3.09 -0.85
CA MET A 562 12.41 -2.56 -0.93
C MET A 562 13.13 -2.67 0.42
N TRP A 563 12.44 -2.40 1.53
CA TRP A 563 13.01 -2.61 2.85
C TRP A 563 13.41 -4.08 3.07
N LYS A 564 12.57 -5.06 2.69
CA LYS A 564 12.91 -6.49 2.79
C LYS A 564 14.19 -6.82 2.02
N LEU A 565 14.34 -6.30 0.80
CA LEU A 565 15.56 -6.51 0.01
C LEU A 565 16.79 -5.88 0.67
N LEU A 566 16.69 -4.65 1.17
CA LEU A 566 17.80 -3.98 1.88
C LEU A 566 18.19 -4.66 3.21
N ASN A 567 17.32 -5.51 3.76
CA ASN A 567 17.51 -6.18 5.05
C ASN A 567 17.67 -7.69 4.90
N GLY A 568 18.44 -8.12 3.90
CA GLY A 568 18.85 -9.52 3.71
C GLY A 568 18.00 -10.31 2.72
N GLY A 569 16.98 -9.69 2.13
CA GLY A 569 16.19 -10.28 1.05
C GLY A 569 15.46 -11.56 1.46
N PHE A 570 15.42 -12.52 0.53
CA PHE A 570 14.74 -13.80 0.69
C PHE A 570 15.76 -14.94 0.76
N GLU A 571 15.52 -15.92 1.63
CA GLU A 571 16.25 -17.20 1.60
C GLU A 571 15.96 -17.99 0.32
N ASP A 572 14.74 -17.84 -0.22
CA ASP A 572 14.29 -18.43 -1.49
C ASP A 572 13.54 -17.39 -2.32
N ASP A 573 14.21 -16.81 -3.32
CA ASP A 573 13.63 -15.87 -4.27
C ASP A 573 13.11 -16.54 -5.56
N THR A 574 12.95 -17.87 -5.55
CA THR A 574 12.46 -18.62 -6.72
C THR A 574 11.05 -18.16 -7.11
N TRP A 575 10.91 -17.76 -8.38
CA TRP A 575 9.63 -17.49 -9.01
C TRP A 575 9.43 -18.44 -10.20
N PRO A 576 8.63 -19.52 -10.06
CA PRO A 576 8.39 -20.47 -11.13
C PRO A 576 7.50 -19.87 -12.24
N GLU A 577 7.50 -20.47 -13.43
CA GLU A 577 6.74 -19.98 -14.59
C GLU A 577 5.24 -20.34 -14.55
N GLU A 578 4.87 -21.35 -13.77
CA GLU A 578 3.51 -21.89 -13.72
C GLU A 578 2.95 -21.80 -12.28
N GLU A 579 1.62 -21.86 -12.14
CA GLU A 579 0.91 -21.87 -10.83
C GLU A 579 1.03 -20.57 -10.00
N ASN A 580 1.20 -19.41 -10.65
CA ASN A 580 1.34 -18.13 -9.95
C ASN A 580 0.03 -17.41 -9.63
N TYR A 581 -1.09 -17.83 -10.22
CA TYR A 581 -2.40 -17.35 -9.81
C TYR A 581 -2.88 -18.14 -8.58
N THR A 582 -3.30 -17.43 -7.54
CA THR A 582 -3.71 -17.98 -6.24
C THR A 582 -5.18 -17.72 -5.90
N GLY A 583 -5.95 -17.12 -6.82
CA GLY A 583 -7.38 -16.92 -6.63
C GLY A 583 -8.14 -18.25 -6.53
N PRO A 584 -9.27 -18.29 -5.79
CA PRO A 584 -10.00 -19.51 -5.46
C PRO A 584 -10.78 -20.11 -6.64
N MET A 585 -10.67 -19.55 -7.84
CA MET A 585 -11.26 -20.12 -9.05
C MET A 585 -10.81 -21.57 -9.26
N ARG A 586 -11.74 -22.38 -9.74
CA ARG A 586 -11.49 -23.77 -10.11
C ARG A 586 -10.34 -23.81 -11.13
N GLU A 587 -9.27 -24.53 -10.83
CA GLU A 587 -8.10 -24.72 -11.70
C GLU A 587 -8.49 -25.17 -13.13
N SER A 588 -9.59 -25.94 -13.26
CA SER A 588 -10.12 -26.37 -14.56
C SER A 588 -10.85 -25.28 -15.37
N LEU A 589 -11.04 -24.08 -14.83
CA LEU A 589 -11.68 -22.93 -15.48
C LEU A 589 -10.65 -21.84 -15.87
N ILE A 590 -9.48 -21.85 -15.24
CA ILE A 590 -8.36 -20.97 -15.59
C ILE A 590 -7.59 -21.64 -16.73
N LYS A 591 -7.79 -21.18 -17.96
CA LYS A 591 -7.03 -21.71 -19.09
C LYS A 591 -5.61 -21.12 -19.13
N GLU A 592 -5.52 -19.79 -19.05
CA GLU A 592 -4.27 -19.02 -18.98
C GLU A 592 -4.61 -17.71 -18.25
N CYS A 593 -3.86 -17.34 -17.21
CA CYS A 593 -4.06 -16.07 -16.49
C CYS A 593 -2.76 -15.26 -16.51
N SER A 594 -2.66 -14.33 -17.45
CA SER A 594 -1.48 -13.48 -17.60
C SER A 594 -1.41 -12.42 -16.50
N GLY A 595 -0.21 -11.91 -16.26
CA GLY A 595 0.08 -10.86 -15.30
C GLY A 595 0.72 -11.39 -14.01
N HIS A 596 0.86 -12.71 -13.85
CA HIS A 596 1.31 -13.35 -12.60
C HIS A 596 2.60 -14.14 -12.72
N ASN A 597 2.95 -14.62 -13.91
CA ASN A 597 4.17 -15.36 -14.15
C ASN A 597 5.34 -14.40 -14.33
N PRO A 598 6.59 -14.81 -14.02
CA PRO A 598 7.76 -13.96 -14.15
C PRO A 598 8.00 -13.48 -15.60
N SER A 599 7.61 -14.27 -16.62
CA SER A 599 7.75 -13.89 -18.02
C SER A 599 6.59 -13.06 -18.59
N ASP A 600 5.50 -12.91 -17.84
CA ASP A 600 4.33 -12.16 -18.31
C ASP A 600 4.69 -10.69 -18.52
N LEU A 601 4.42 -10.20 -19.74
CA LEU A 601 4.61 -8.81 -20.10
C LEU A 601 3.51 -7.96 -19.48
N LEU A 602 3.90 -7.01 -18.64
CA LEU A 602 2.96 -6.09 -18.00
C LEU A 602 2.46 -5.05 -19.03
N PRO A 603 1.21 -4.58 -18.91
CA PRO A 603 0.61 -3.69 -19.91
C PRO A 603 1.11 -2.24 -19.85
N TRP A 604 1.86 -1.90 -18.81
CA TRP A 604 2.26 -0.53 -18.47
C TRP A 604 3.39 -0.01 -19.36
N ASN A 605 3.22 1.20 -19.89
CA ASN A 605 4.23 1.82 -20.75
C ASN A 605 5.12 2.77 -19.93
N LEU A 606 6.26 2.27 -19.48
CA LEU A 606 7.08 2.90 -18.44
C LEU A 606 8.39 3.41 -19.03
N LYS A 607 8.81 4.59 -18.58
CA LYS A 607 10.17 5.10 -18.80
C LYS A 607 10.99 4.96 -17.50
N MET A 608 11.89 3.99 -17.44
CA MET A 608 12.83 3.83 -16.32
C MET A 608 14.03 4.77 -16.48
N ALA A 609 14.81 4.92 -15.41
CA ALA A 609 16.08 5.64 -15.46
C ALA A 609 17.01 5.01 -16.51
N GLY A 610 17.57 5.86 -17.39
CA GLY A 610 18.44 5.45 -18.49
C GLY A 610 17.71 4.98 -19.76
N ASP A 611 16.38 4.89 -19.78
CA ASP A 611 15.66 4.58 -21.02
C ASP A 611 15.59 5.76 -21.97
N THR A 612 15.69 5.45 -23.25
CA THR A 612 15.54 6.43 -24.33
C THR A 612 14.08 6.70 -24.69
N ALA A 613 13.17 5.74 -24.41
CA ALA A 613 11.74 5.84 -24.67
C ALA A 613 10.95 4.91 -23.73
N PRO A 614 9.66 5.19 -23.47
CA PRO A 614 8.79 4.28 -22.73
C PRO A 614 8.69 2.89 -23.39
N THR A 615 8.67 1.84 -22.57
CA THR A 615 8.47 0.45 -23.00
C THR A 615 7.71 -0.37 -21.94
N ARG A 616 7.34 -1.60 -22.28
CA ARG A 616 6.77 -2.58 -21.35
C ARG A 616 7.84 -3.51 -20.80
N TYR A 617 7.61 -3.98 -19.57
CA TYR A 617 8.49 -4.88 -18.84
C TYR A 617 7.74 -6.13 -18.41
N THR A 618 8.46 -7.24 -18.31
CA THR A 618 7.94 -8.43 -17.65
C THR A 618 7.97 -8.26 -16.13
N ASN A 619 7.21 -9.09 -15.44
CA ASN A 619 7.25 -9.23 -13.98
C ASN A 619 8.68 -9.41 -13.42
N SER A 620 9.47 -10.31 -14.01
CA SER A 620 10.87 -10.55 -13.62
C SER A 620 11.79 -9.35 -13.89
N GLN A 621 11.56 -8.62 -14.99
CA GLN A 621 12.27 -7.37 -15.25
C GLN A 621 11.92 -6.33 -14.18
N MET A 622 10.63 -6.16 -13.85
CA MET A 622 10.22 -5.24 -12.79
C MET A 622 10.81 -5.62 -11.42
N TYR A 623 10.86 -6.91 -11.08
CA TYR A 623 11.54 -7.39 -9.87
C TYR A 623 12.99 -6.90 -9.82
N ALA A 624 13.75 -7.09 -10.90
CA ALA A 624 15.15 -6.66 -10.98
C ALA A 624 15.30 -5.13 -10.92
N LEU A 625 14.45 -4.40 -11.64
CA LEU A 625 14.51 -2.93 -11.74
C LEU A 625 14.10 -2.21 -10.45
N ASN A 626 13.34 -2.89 -9.58
CA ASN A 626 12.92 -2.41 -8.27
C ASN A 626 13.86 -2.84 -7.14
N ASN A 627 14.89 -3.67 -7.41
CA ASN A 627 15.77 -4.19 -6.38
C ASN A 627 16.88 -3.17 -6.04
N PRO A 628 16.86 -2.53 -4.84
CA PRO A 628 17.86 -1.52 -4.46
C PRO A 628 19.26 -2.10 -4.19
N GLU A 629 19.43 -3.43 -4.13
CA GLU A 629 20.75 -4.07 -4.07
C GLU A 629 21.25 -4.54 -5.45
N GLY A 630 20.42 -4.39 -6.49
CA GLY A 630 20.67 -4.91 -7.84
C GLY A 630 20.65 -3.82 -8.93
N ASP A 631 20.01 -4.14 -10.07
CA ASP A 631 19.87 -3.24 -11.23
C ASP A 631 18.74 -2.21 -11.01
N TYR A 632 18.85 -1.42 -9.94
CA TYR A 632 17.83 -0.44 -9.58
C TYR A 632 17.71 0.67 -10.60
N ARG A 633 16.55 0.78 -11.26
CA ARG A 633 16.32 1.73 -12.35
C ARG A 633 15.00 2.49 -12.27
N LEU A 634 14.29 2.40 -11.15
CA LEU A 634 13.15 3.30 -10.93
C LEU A 634 13.58 4.79 -11.00
N PRO A 635 12.74 5.67 -11.57
CA PRO A 635 13.03 7.11 -11.70
C PRO A 635 12.80 7.89 -10.39
N TYR A 636 12.60 7.18 -9.28
CA TYR A 636 12.41 7.74 -7.95
C TYR A 636 13.14 6.89 -6.91
N VAL A 637 13.23 7.43 -5.70
CA VAL A 637 13.61 6.73 -4.46
C VAL A 637 12.59 7.07 -3.37
N TYR A 638 12.50 6.25 -2.34
CA TYR A 638 11.82 6.61 -1.09
C TYR A 638 12.70 7.46 -0.20
N ASP A 639 12.08 8.39 0.51
CA ASP A 639 12.77 9.33 1.41
C ASP A 639 13.47 8.64 2.59
N ASN A 640 12.91 7.54 3.08
CA ASN A 640 13.49 6.71 4.14
C ASN A 640 12.75 5.37 4.22
N PHE A 641 13.35 4.40 4.90
CA PHE A 641 12.69 3.16 5.32
C PHE A 641 12.53 3.02 6.85
N LYS A 642 12.03 4.08 7.49
CA LYS A 642 11.81 4.15 8.94
C LYS A 642 10.34 4.00 9.34
N TRP A 643 10.13 3.37 10.50
CA TRP A 643 8.82 3.20 11.16
C TRP A 643 8.95 3.49 12.67
N ASP A 644 9.50 4.65 13.02
CA ASP A 644 9.84 5.00 14.42
C ASP A 644 8.64 4.88 15.37
N HIS A 645 7.42 5.18 14.90
CA HIS A 645 6.19 5.01 15.67
C HIS A 645 5.87 3.55 16.01
N CYS A 646 6.32 2.61 15.18
CA CYS A 646 6.13 1.18 15.43
C CYS A 646 7.02 0.65 16.55
N LEU A 647 8.14 1.31 16.85
CA LEU A 647 8.99 0.96 17.99
C LEU A 647 8.25 1.13 19.32
N GLU A 648 7.39 2.15 19.44
CA GLU A 648 6.56 2.38 20.64
C GLU A 648 5.55 1.24 20.88
N GLU A 649 5.17 0.53 19.82
CA GLU A 649 4.30 -0.66 19.86
C GLU A 649 5.07 -1.98 20.01
N GLY A 650 6.40 -1.92 20.10
CA GLY A 650 7.28 -3.08 20.24
C GLY A 650 7.66 -3.77 18.93
N TYR A 651 7.45 -3.11 17.79
CA TYR A 651 7.86 -3.58 16.46
C TYR A 651 9.08 -2.79 15.98
N ASP A 652 10.26 -3.33 16.28
CA ASP A 652 11.54 -2.70 16.00
C ASP A 652 12.09 -3.16 14.64
N PHE A 653 11.82 -2.38 13.59
CA PHE A 653 12.35 -2.63 12.25
C PHE A 653 13.89 -2.57 12.21
N ASP A 654 14.54 -1.77 13.05
CA ASP A 654 15.99 -1.62 13.05
C ASP A 654 16.70 -2.80 13.74
N SER A 655 16.00 -3.53 14.62
CA SER A 655 16.54 -4.72 15.31
C SER A 655 16.74 -5.93 14.42
N VAL A 656 16.14 -5.93 13.22
CA VAL A 656 16.25 -7.01 12.24
C VAL A 656 17.61 -6.88 11.56
N GLY A 657 18.63 -7.38 12.26
CA GLY A 657 20.03 -7.01 12.03
C GLY A 657 20.51 -7.20 10.59
N TRP A 658 21.23 -6.17 10.11
CA TRP A 658 22.19 -6.19 9.02
C TRP A 658 23.28 -7.24 9.25
N VAL A 659 23.02 -8.51 8.95
CA VAL A 659 24.12 -9.47 8.74
C VAL A 659 24.50 -9.40 7.27
N LYS A 660 25.24 -8.33 6.90
CA LYS A 660 26.09 -8.37 5.71
C LYS A 660 27.07 -9.54 5.91
N LEU A 661 26.88 -10.62 5.15
CA LEU A 661 27.91 -11.65 5.00
C LEU A 661 29.10 -11.11 4.21
#